data_AF-A0A1F9QPT7-F1
#
_entry.id   AF-A0A1F9QPT7-F1
#
_cell.length_a   1.000
_cell.length_b   1.000
_cell.length_c   1.000
_cell.angle_alpha   90.00
_cell.angle_beta   90.00
_cell.angle_gamma   90.00
#
_symmetry.space_group_name_H-M   'P 1'
#
loop_
_entity.id
_entity.type
_entity.pdbx_description
1 polymer ?
#
loop_
_entity_poly.entity_id
_entity_poly.type
_entity_poly.pdbx_seq_one_letter_code
_entity_poly.pdbx_strand_id
1 'polypeptide(L)'
;MRPRQEGGSFLTRIVLPSALAVALFIAATFLFIIPSFERAMMDRKRETIRELNNSVHSLLSKFYRDEKAGLLTSAQARSKAAASVRALRYGPEDKDYFWITDLGPRMIMHPYRPDLEGKDLAGFTDSHGKKMFVEFAEIGRRSGAGYVDYMWQWKDDAARIVPKLSYVRLFEPWGWVTGTGIYIEDVREEMARLEANLIKLSLLIAGIIALILLYVNQQSLRIERFRRQAENLLSESEEKYRKLVEASTEGVIMVLDGKLVYSNKTLLDMLGHAPEEEKLTLQGIFHKESSASLAYLMELLESGGAPPQVEATLLRKDGESLRALLTASKLRLGEREGFVLTVKDIDRSKKTEEELSESREKFRLLTDSVNAERERLLSELQLSLGSLNQSVRCVARKAVTCPLSTPIEKAAKTMTAAASSCVLVESGGELLGVVTDHDLRARVLAGSNTKDEPVSRIMSSPLISVPETALLFEAVLLMQENNIRHLAVRNAAGKVESVIDEKELLALKWYSPAVLMEEFAKARTAEEVIAVKARLPRLVRTLSDSGADSAGITRLISSAADAATARFIELAVSGLGAPPVPFAFMALGSQARSEQTLATDQDNAIVYADPTADLEKPAAEYFQALGQKVCGWLNDAGYPFCKGSAMANNPKWCRPLTAWKAYFTDWAGITDPQALLDINVFFDFRCVSGDKALESALREHVRSAVKGRKIFFLNLANNALLFKVPVGFRGAVTVEDEGENRGTVDIKQLVRVITDFARIYALRGDVTAVPTVNRLAALAEANVLDLAEKESFSQAFESLTRLRLRRQASLAGTGRPFDNRIKPDELSQADQLALREAAAAAVEAINKLKYLVKFLIV
;
A
#
# COMPACT_ATOMS: atom_id res chain seq x y z
N MET A 1 27.36 -54.88 16.63
CA MET A 1 27.90 -54.15 15.46
C MET A 1 28.69 -52.93 15.96
N ARG A 2 29.91 -52.69 15.47
CA ARG A 2 30.75 -51.55 15.90
C ARG A 2 30.13 -50.21 15.45
N PRO A 3 30.21 -49.13 16.25
CA PRO A 3 29.70 -47.83 15.85
C PRO A 3 30.65 -47.18 14.83
N ARG A 4 30.14 -46.83 13.65
CA ARG A 4 30.88 -46.05 12.65
C ARG A 4 31.05 -44.61 13.17
N GLN A 5 32.28 -44.12 13.17
CA GLN A 5 32.60 -42.71 13.41
C GLN A 5 31.99 -41.85 12.28
N GLU A 6 30.85 -41.20 12.54
CA GLU A 6 30.16 -40.31 11.58
C GLU A 6 30.62 -38.84 11.64
N GLY A 7 31.60 -38.49 12.48
CA GLY A 7 32.05 -37.10 12.64
C GLY A 7 32.63 -36.46 11.37
N GLY A 8 33.17 -37.26 10.44
CA GLY A 8 33.76 -36.77 9.17
C GLY A 8 32.73 -36.34 8.11
N SER A 9 31.48 -36.80 8.21
CA SER A 9 30.42 -36.50 7.23
C SER A 9 29.88 -35.07 7.34
N PHE A 10 29.79 -34.54 8.57
CA PHE A 10 29.24 -33.21 8.83
C PHE A 10 30.16 -32.07 8.35
N LEU A 11 31.45 -32.13 8.70
CA LEU A 11 32.44 -31.12 8.31
C LEU A 11 32.58 -31.00 6.79
N THR A 12 32.56 -32.13 6.08
CA THR A 12 32.76 -32.17 4.63
C THR A 12 31.52 -31.81 3.83
N ARG A 13 30.31 -32.15 4.31
CA ARG A 13 29.06 -31.90 3.56
C ARG A 13 28.45 -30.52 3.80
N ILE A 14 28.75 -29.88 4.93
CA ILE A 14 28.01 -28.70 5.38
C ILE A 14 28.93 -27.48 5.56
N VAL A 15 30.05 -27.63 6.27
CA VAL A 15 30.96 -26.51 6.55
C VAL A 15 31.78 -26.12 5.32
N LEU A 16 32.27 -27.11 4.56
CA LEU A 16 33.11 -26.89 3.39
C LEU A 16 32.39 -26.14 2.24
N PRO A 17 31.16 -26.50 1.82
CA PRO A 17 30.45 -25.75 0.79
C PRO A 17 30.08 -24.32 1.23
N SER A 18 29.81 -24.13 2.53
CA SER A 18 29.53 -22.82 3.12
C SER A 18 30.74 -21.88 3.04
N ALA A 19 31.91 -22.38 3.43
CA ALA A 19 33.16 -21.63 3.30
C ALA A 19 33.51 -21.34 1.83
N LEU A 20 33.28 -22.31 0.95
CA LEU A 20 33.50 -22.16 -0.50
C LEU A 20 32.59 -21.08 -1.11
N ALA A 21 31.32 -21.00 -0.70
CA ALA A 21 30.40 -19.98 -1.19
C ALA A 21 30.86 -18.55 -0.84
N VAL A 22 31.35 -18.33 0.39
CA VAL A 22 31.91 -17.05 0.82
C VAL A 22 33.19 -16.72 0.04
N ALA A 23 34.08 -17.71 -0.14
CA ALA A 23 35.31 -17.53 -0.91
C ALA A 23 35.03 -17.20 -2.38
N LEU A 24 34.05 -17.87 -3.00
CA LEU A 24 33.64 -17.59 -4.38
C LEU A 24 33.00 -16.21 -4.53
N PHE A 25 32.23 -15.74 -3.54
CA PHE A 25 31.67 -14.39 -3.54
C PHE A 25 32.77 -13.32 -3.46
N ILE A 26 33.75 -13.51 -2.58
CA ILE A 26 34.91 -12.62 -2.45
C ILE A 26 35.70 -12.63 -3.77
N ALA A 27 36.00 -13.82 -4.31
CA ALA A 27 36.72 -13.95 -5.58
C ALA A 27 35.96 -13.29 -6.74
N ALA A 28 34.65 -13.50 -6.86
CA ALA A 28 33.82 -12.86 -7.88
C ALA A 28 33.85 -11.33 -7.77
N THR A 29 33.82 -10.81 -6.54
CA THR A 29 33.86 -9.36 -6.28
C THR A 29 35.17 -8.74 -6.77
N PHE A 30 36.32 -9.28 -6.34
CA PHE A 30 37.62 -8.70 -6.64
C PHE A 30 38.13 -9.03 -8.06
N LEU A 31 37.79 -10.20 -8.61
CA LEU A 31 38.31 -10.61 -9.92
C LEU A 31 37.39 -10.22 -11.09
N PHE A 32 36.09 -10.01 -10.85
CA PHE A 32 35.12 -9.73 -11.92
C PHE A 32 34.37 -8.42 -11.73
N ILE A 33 33.72 -8.22 -10.57
CA ILE A 33 32.81 -7.07 -10.37
C ILE A 33 33.57 -5.75 -10.41
N ILE A 34 34.62 -5.61 -9.60
CA ILE A 34 35.42 -4.38 -9.55
C ILE A 34 36.04 -4.09 -10.93
N PRO A 35 36.82 -5.00 -11.55
CA PRO A 35 37.43 -4.73 -12.86
C PRO A 35 36.42 -4.50 -14.00
N SER A 36 35.21 -5.10 -13.92
CA SER A 36 34.15 -4.83 -14.89
C SER A 36 33.57 -3.43 -14.72
N PHE A 37 33.40 -2.98 -13.48
CA PHE A 37 32.90 -1.64 -13.16
C PHE A 37 33.89 -0.57 -13.62
N GLU A 38 35.18 -0.76 -13.35
CA GLU A 38 36.26 0.13 -13.80
C GLU A 38 36.26 0.31 -15.32
N ARG A 39 36.20 -0.81 -16.06
CA ARG A 39 36.13 -0.79 -17.53
C ARG A 39 34.88 -0.06 -18.04
N ALA A 40 33.72 -0.39 -17.51
CA ALA A 40 32.46 0.23 -17.90
C ALA A 40 32.44 1.75 -17.67
N MET A 41 33.02 2.22 -16.55
CA MET A 41 33.12 3.65 -16.26
C MET A 41 34.05 4.37 -17.24
N MET A 42 35.23 3.79 -17.51
CA MET A 42 36.18 4.35 -18.47
C MET A 42 35.60 4.43 -19.88
N ASP A 43 34.90 3.38 -20.32
CA ASP A 43 34.24 3.35 -21.63
C ASP A 43 33.13 4.42 -21.72
N ARG A 44 32.35 4.61 -20.65
CA ARG A 44 31.34 5.67 -20.59
C ARG A 44 31.96 7.07 -20.68
N LYS A 45 33.08 7.32 -20.00
CA LYS A 45 33.77 8.63 -20.08
C LYS A 45 34.36 8.85 -21.48
N ARG A 46 34.92 7.82 -22.10
CA ARG A 46 35.41 7.84 -23.49
C ARG A 46 34.29 8.15 -24.49
N GLU A 47 33.12 7.54 -24.31
CA GLU A 47 31.93 7.80 -25.13
C GLU A 47 31.47 9.26 -24.98
N THR A 48 31.47 9.77 -23.74
CA THR A 48 31.03 11.14 -23.44
C THR A 48 31.89 12.18 -24.17
N ILE A 49 33.22 12.10 -24.09
CA ILE A 49 34.10 13.05 -24.79
C ILE A 49 34.01 12.95 -26.32
N ARG A 50 33.65 11.76 -26.84
CA ARG A 50 33.37 11.57 -28.27
C ARG A 50 32.12 12.34 -28.69
N GLU A 51 31.02 12.18 -27.97
CA GLU A 51 29.76 12.87 -28.28
C GLU A 51 29.84 14.39 -28.09
N LEU A 52 30.60 14.84 -27.10
CA LEU A 52 30.91 16.26 -26.93
C LEU A 52 31.68 16.83 -28.13
N ASN A 53 32.66 16.11 -28.65
CA ASN A 53 33.38 16.55 -29.85
C ASN A 53 32.50 16.49 -31.11
N ASN A 54 31.55 15.54 -31.21
CA ASN A 54 30.54 15.50 -32.28
C ASN A 54 29.66 16.76 -32.28
N SER A 55 29.33 17.29 -31.10
CA SER A 55 28.58 18.53 -30.95
C SER A 55 29.37 19.73 -31.48
N VAL A 56 30.68 19.78 -31.22
CA VAL A 56 31.57 20.79 -31.80
C VAL A 56 31.64 20.67 -33.32
N HIS A 57 31.70 19.46 -33.86
CA HIS A 57 31.67 19.22 -35.32
C HIS A 57 30.39 19.73 -35.97
N SER A 58 29.25 19.56 -35.31
CA SER A 58 27.96 20.09 -35.77
C SER A 58 27.96 21.62 -35.79
N LEU A 59 28.57 22.24 -34.78
CA LEU A 59 28.76 23.70 -34.71
C LEU A 59 29.68 24.21 -35.84
N LEU A 60 30.82 23.57 -36.08
CA LEU A 60 31.72 23.91 -37.18
C LEU A 60 31.02 23.77 -38.55
N SER A 61 30.24 22.69 -38.72
CA SER A 61 29.47 22.42 -39.93
C SER A 61 28.43 23.51 -40.23
N LYS A 62 27.83 24.12 -39.20
CA LYS A 62 26.95 25.29 -39.37
C LYS A 62 27.71 26.47 -39.97
N PHE A 63 28.85 26.86 -39.38
CA PHE A 63 29.63 27.99 -39.89
C PHE A 63 30.22 27.74 -41.28
N TYR A 64 30.58 26.49 -41.59
CA TYR A 64 31.00 26.11 -42.94
C TYR A 64 29.86 26.21 -43.96
N ARG A 65 28.62 25.86 -43.59
CA ARG A 65 27.45 26.10 -44.46
C ARG A 65 27.19 27.59 -44.67
N ASP A 66 27.31 28.41 -43.63
CA ASP A 66 27.18 29.87 -43.72
C ASP A 66 28.26 30.48 -44.64
N GLU A 67 29.49 29.95 -44.62
CA GLU A 67 30.58 30.27 -45.57
C GLU A 67 30.20 29.90 -47.01
N LYS A 68 29.71 28.67 -47.24
CA LYS A 68 29.33 28.20 -48.59
C LYS A 68 28.10 28.90 -49.15
N ALA A 69 27.20 29.36 -48.29
CA ALA A 69 26.05 30.17 -48.66
C ALA A 69 26.41 31.65 -48.94
N GLY A 70 27.67 32.05 -48.75
CA GLY A 70 28.11 33.44 -48.96
C GLY A 70 27.66 34.41 -47.85
N LEU A 71 27.08 33.91 -46.76
CA LEU A 71 26.64 34.72 -45.61
C LEU A 71 27.82 35.22 -44.77
N LEU A 72 28.95 34.51 -44.80
CA LEU A 72 30.20 34.86 -44.13
C LEU A 72 31.38 34.63 -45.07
N THR A 73 32.41 35.48 -44.98
CA THR A 73 33.69 35.16 -45.63
C THR A 73 34.40 34.01 -44.92
N SER A 74 35.32 33.31 -45.61
CA SER A 74 36.08 32.20 -45.00
C SER A 74 36.81 32.62 -43.70
N ALA A 75 37.40 33.81 -43.69
CA ALA A 75 38.05 34.37 -42.50
C ALA A 75 37.05 34.65 -41.36
N GLN A 76 35.88 35.21 -41.68
CA GLN A 76 34.82 35.47 -40.69
C GLN A 76 34.21 34.18 -40.14
N ALA A 77 33.95 33.19 -40.99
CA ALA A 77 33.37 31.90 -40.58
C ALA A 77 34.31 31.15 -39.63
N ARG A 78 35.60 31.05 -39.99
CA ARG A 78 36.64 30.44 -39.14
C ARG A 78 36.81 31.19 -37.81
N SER A 79 36.90 32.51 -37.84
CA SER A 79 37.04 33.32 -36.62
C SER A 79 35.84 33.15 -35.67
N LYS A 80 34.60 33.24 -36.19
CA LYS A 80 33.37 33.04 -35.40
C LYS A 80 33.24 31.62 -34.86
N ALA A 81 33.62 30.62 -35.65
CA ALA A 81 33.62 29.23 -35.23
C ALA A 81 34.61 28.99 -34.07
N ALA A 82 35.86 29.44 -34.22
CA ALA A 82 36.88 29.32 -33.17
C ALA A 82 36.47 30.05 -31.88
N ALA A 83 35.89 31.25 -31.98
CA ALA A 83 35.36 31.99 -30.83
C ALA A 83 34.20 31.25 -30.14
N SER A 84 33.30 30.64 -30.91
CA SER A 84 32.18 29.87 -30.38
C SER A 84 32.66 28.62 -29.64
N VAL A 85 33.64 27.89 -30.20
CA VAL A 85 34.24 26.73 -29.54
C VAL A 85 35.03 27.15 -28.28
N ARG A 86 35.72 28.30 -28.31
CA ARG A 86 36.45 28.83 -27.15
C ARG A 86 35.54 29.07 -25.94
N ALA A 87 34.30 29.47 -26.16
CA ALA A 87 33.34 29.76 -25.09
C ALA A 87 32.72 28.50 -24.45
N LEU A 88 32.83 27.34 -25.10
CA LEU A 88 32.23 26.11 -24.58
C LEU A 88 32.98 25.61 -23.35
N ARG A 89 32.24 25.37 -22.28
CA ARG A 89 32.68 24.71 -21.05
C ARG A 89 31.72 23.59 -20.68
N TYR A 90 32.23 22.61 -19.95
CA TYR A 90 31.43 21.52 -19.39
C TYR A 90 32.09 20.96 -18.13
N GLY A 91 31.45 19.96 -17.55
CA GLY A 91 31.91 19.31 -16.32
C GLY A 91 31.43 20.04 -15.06
N PRO A 92 31.62 19.44 -13.86
CA PRO A 92 31.05 19.92 -12.61
C PRO A 92 31.58 21.28 -12.14
N GLU A 93 32.79 21.67 -12.56
CA GLU A 93 33.40 22.96 -12.24
C GLU A 93 33.29 23.98 -13.38
N ASP A 94 32.63 23.63 -14.49
CA ASP A 94 32.55 24.45 -15.72
C ASP A 94 33.94 24.86 -16.27
N LYS A 95 34.92 23.96 -16.11
CA LYS A 95 36.33 24.18 -16.46
C LYS A 95 36.86 23.27 -17.55
N ASP A 96 36.13 22.21 -17.92
CA ASP A 96 36.54 21.38 -19.05
C ASP A 96 36.26 22.09 -20.37
N TYR A 97 37.07 21.83 -21.39
CA TYR A 97 37.17 22.72 -22.54
C TYR A 97 37.50 21.99 -23.85
N PHE A 98 37.38 22.74 -24.94
CA PHE A 98 37.73 22.32 -26.30
C PHE A 98 38.90 23.15 -26.82
N TRP A 99 39.73 22.56 -27.69
CA TRP A 99 40.77 23.28 -28.43
C TRP A 99 40.73 22.89 -29.91
N ILE A 100 41.41 23.68 -30.73
CA ILE A 100 41.50 23.48 -32.17
C ILE A 100 42.96 23.61 -32.59
N THR A 101 43.49 22.61 -33.27
CA THR A 101 44.75 22.67 -34.04
C THR A 101 44.47 22.44 -35.52
N ASP A 102 45.47 22.60 -36.38
CA ASP A 102 45.40 22.14 -37.77
C ASP A 102 46.24 20.87 -38.00
N LEU A 103 46.28 20.40 -39.25
CA LEU A 103 47.11 19.27 -39.66
C LEU A 103 48.63 19.59 -39.67
N GLY A 104 49.01 20.86 -39.69
CA GLY A 104 50.39 21.36 -39.62
C GLY A 104 50.88 21.57 -38.18
N PRO A 105 50.45 20.71 -37.25
CA PRO A 105 50.17 20.99 -35.82
C PRO A 105 50.32 22.44 -35.34
N ARG A 106 49.65 23.42 -35.99
CA ARG A 106 49.58 24.80 -35.50
C ARG A 106 48.38 24.95 -34.58
N MET A 107 48.54 25.68 -33.48
CA MET A 107 47.41 25.99 -32.61
C MET A 107 46.50 27.04 -33.25
N ILE A 108 45.23 26.72 -33.42
CA ILE A 108 44.22 27.67 -33.92
C ILE A 108 43.52 28.36 -32.76
N MET A 109 43.18 27.62 -31.70
CA MET A 109 42.48 28.15 -30.54
C MET A 109 42.70 27.25 -29.32
N HIS A 110 43.13 27.83 -28.19
CA HIS A 110 43.14 27.17 -26.89
C HIS A 110 42.66 28.11 -25.78
N PRO A 111 41.63 27.73 -25.00
CA PRO A 111 41.00 28.65 -24.05
C PRO A 111 41.90 29.06 -22.87
N TYR A 112 42.78 28.16 -22.41
CA TYR A 112 43.68 28.40 -21.28
C TYR A 112 45.15 28.63 -21.68
N ARG A 113 45.46 28.56 -22.97
CA ARG A 113 46.83 28.68 -23.51
C ARG A 113 46.85 29.58 -24.75
N PRO A 114 46.41 30.84 -24.61
CA PRO A 114 46.45 31.80 -25.72
C PRO A 114 47.89 32.06 -26.19
N ASP A 115 48.90 31.83 -25.35
CA ASP A 115 50.32 31.90 -25.69
C ASP A 115 50.75 30.89 -26.77
N LEU A 116 49.99 29.83 -26.99
CA LEU A 116 50.27 28.83 -28.03
C LEU A 116 49.62 29.18 -29.38
N GLU A 117 48.62 30.07 -29.41
CA GLU A 117 47.84 30.36 -30.60
C GLU A 117 48.70 30.94 -31.73
N GLY A 118 48.53 30.38 -32.93
CA GLY A 118 49.30 30.74 -34.12
C GLY A 118 50.71 30.15 -34.20
N LYS A 119 51.21 29.48 -33.16
CA LYS A 119 52.55 28.85 -33.15
C LYS A 119 52.54 27.45 -33.75
N ASP A 120 53.64 27.10 -34.41
CA ASP A 120 53.93 25.73 -34.86
C ASP A 120 54.32 24.86 -33.66
N LEU A 121 53.59 23.76 -33.45
CA LEU A 121 53.78 22.85 -32.32
C LEU A 121 54.37 21.49 -32.72
N ALA A 122 54.93 21.35 -33.94
CA ALA A 122 55.57 20.11 -34.37
C ALA A 122 56.76 19.68 -33.49
N GLY A 123 57.44 20.64 -32.87
CA GLY A 123 58.52 20.42 -31.91
C GLY A 123 58.07 20.32 -30.44
N PHE A 124 56.79 20.56 -30.14
CA PHE A 124 56.30 20.59 -28.76
C PHE A 124 56.16 19.18 -28.20
N THR A 125 56.68 18.98 -26.99
CA THR A 125 56.58 17.72 -26.25
C THR A 125 55.93 17.92 -24.90
N ASP A 126 55.20 16.91 -24.44
CA ASP A 126 54.71 16.86 -23.07
C ASP A 126 55.84 16.56 -22.05
N SER A 127 55.51 16.51 -20.76
CA SER A 127 56.49 16.23 -19.69
C SER A 127 57.11 14.83 -19.77
N HIS A 128 56.55 13.91 -20.55
CA HIS A 128 57.09 12.57 -20.81
C HIS A 128 57.76 12.47 -22.20
N GLY A 129 57.94 13.59 -22.90
CA GLY A 129 58.59 13.63 -24.22
C GLY A 129 57.69 13.27 -25.40
N LYS A 130 56.38 13.06 -25.19
CA LYS A 130 55.42 12.71 -26.25
C LYS A 130 55.08 13.95 -27.08
N LYS A 131 55.20 13.85 -28.40
CA LYS A 131 54.81 14.92 -29.35
C LYS A 131 53.31 14.92 -29.62
N MET A 132 52.50 15.26 -28.61
CA MET A 132 51.05 15.04 -28.67
C MET A 132 50.34 15.76 -29.83
N PHE A 133 50.80 16.96 -30.21
CA PHE A 133 50.16 17.72 -31.29
C PHE A 133 50.40 17.10 -32.67
N VAL A 134 51.58 16.50 -32.88
CA VAL A 134 51.87 15.71 -34.08
C VAL A 134 50.95 14.49 -34.12
N GLU A 135 50.77 13.81 -32.99
CA GLU A 135 49.91 12.64 -32.87
C GLU A 135 48.42 12.97 -33.13
N PHE A 136 47.94 14.13 -32.68
CA PHE A 136 46.58 14.60 -33.02
C PHE A 136 46.40 14.76 -34.53
N ALA A 137 47.38 15.37 -35.20
CA ALA A 137 47.35 15.55 -36.65
C ALA A 137 47.46 14.22 -37.40
N GLU A 138 48.31 13.29 -36.94
CA GLU A 138 48.44 11.95 -37.53
C GLU A 138 47.17 11.11 -37.40
N ILE A 139 46.49 11.14 -36.25
CA ILE A 139 45.21 10.47 -36.05
C ILE A 139 44.14 11.09 -36.94
N GLY A 140 44.10 12.42 -37.03
CA GLY A 140 43.24 13.12 -37.97
C GLY A 140 43.45 12.65 -39.42
N ARG A 141 44.71 12.48 -39.86
CA ARG A 141 45.04 11.99 -41.21
C ARG A 141 44.71 10.52 -41.43
N ARG A 142 44.99 9.65 -40.46
CA ARG A 142 44.92 8.19 -40.62
C ARG A 142 43.52 7.63 -40.46
N SER A 143 42.80 8.06 -39.43
CA SER A 143 41.52 7.47 -39.02
C SER A 143 40.39 8.49 -38.93
N GLY A 144 40.65 9.77 -39.20
CA GLY A 144 39.69 10.86 -39.07
C GLY A 144 39.37 11.24 -37.62
N ALA A 145 39.41 10.29 -36.69
CA ALA A 145 39.23 10.51 -35.27
C ALA A 145 39.94 9.43 -34.43
N GLY A 146 40.17 9.70 -33.14
CA GLY A 146 40.78 8.74 -32.23
C GLY A 146 41.02 9.28 -30.83
N TYR A 147 41.42 8.39 -29.92
CA TYR A 147 41.80 8.73 -28.55
C TYR A 147 43.31 8.87 -28.42
N VAL A 148 43.74 9.86 -27.63
CA VAL A 148 45.16 10.14 -27.36
C VAL A 148 45.35 10.44 -25.89
N ASP A 149 46.23 9.69 -25.24
CA ASP A 149 46.71 9.96 -23.89
C ASP A 149 47.99 10.81 -23.93
N TYR A 150 48.12 11.77 -23.02
CA TYR A 150 49.30 12.64 -22.90
C TYR A 150 49.30 13.36 -21.56
N MET A 151 50.43 13.96 -21.20
CA MET A 151 50.52 14.81 -20.01
C MET A 151 50.12 16.25 -20.34
N TRP A 152 49.22 16.84 -19.55
CA TRP A 152 48.75 18.20 -19.77
C TRP A 152 48.46 18.94 -18.46
N GLN A 153 48.43 20.27 -18.54
CA GLN A 153 48.06 21.09 -17.41
C GLN A 153 46.63 20.81 -16.93
N TRP A 154 46.44 20.90 -15.61
CA TRP A 154 45.16 20.74 -14.95
C TRP A 154 44.27 21.95 -15.21
N LYS A 155 43.29 21.80 -16.11
CA LYS A 155 42.30 22.85 -16.42
C LYS A 155 42.99 24.21 -16.70
N ASP A 156 42.76 25.18 -15.83
CA ASP A 156 43.31 26.54 -15.82
C ASP A 156 44.64 26.70 -15.06
N ASP A 157 45.11 25.67 -14.35
CA ASP A 157 46.35 25.65 -13.59
C ASP A 157 47.52 25.05 -14.41
N ALA A 158 48.39 25.94 -14.89
CA ALA A 158 49.57 25.59 -15.67
C ALA A 158 50.69 24.91 -14.86
N ALA A 159 50.69 25.03 -13.53
CA ALA A 159 51.75 24.46 -12.68
C ALA A 159 51.53 22.97 -12.38
N ARG A 160 50.28 22.49 -12.46
CA ARG A 160 49.91 21.10 -12.20
C ARG A 160 49.79 20.32 -13.51
N ILE A 161 50.76 19.44 -13.78
CA ILE A 161 50.75 18.55 -14.96
C ILE A 161 50.24 17.16 -14.56
N VAL A 162 49.23 16.66 -15.28
CA VAL A 162 48.57 15.38 -15.01
C VAL A 162 48.32 14.58 -16.30
N PRO A 163 48.06 13.26 -16.22
CA PRO A 163 47.66 12.47 -17.37
C PRO A 163 46.24 12.84 -17.84
N LYS A 164 46.10 13.12 -19.13
CA LYS A 164 44.85 13.46 -19.82
C LYS A 164 44.61 12.50 -20.97
N LEU A 165 43.37 12.02 -21.10
CA LEU A 165 42.90 11.25 -22.25
C LEU A 165 41.91 12.09 -23.04
N SER A 166 42.21 12.30 -24.32
CA SER A 166 41.42 13.15 -25.19
C SER A 166 40.93 12.40 -26.41
N TYR A 167 39.77 12.81 -26.90
CA TYR A 167 39.26 12.39 -28.20
C TYR A 167 39.45 13.53 -29.19
N VAL A 168 40.16 13.24 -30.28
CA VAL A 168 40.44 14.20 -31.35
C VAL A 168 39.72 13.78 -32.62
N ARG A 169 39.25 14.76 -33.40
CA ARG A 169 38.52 14.52 -34.65
C ARG A 169 38.84 15.59 -35.68
N LEU A 170 39.15 15.16 -36.91
CA LEU A 170 39.43 16.01 -38.06
C LEU A 170 38.12 16.53 -38.67
N PHE A 171 37.98 17.84 -38.71
CA PHE A 171 37.02 18.55 -39.53
C PHE A 171 37.68 18.86 -40.89
N GLU A 172 37.46 17.95 -41.84
CA GLU A 172 38.10 17.96 -43.17
C GLU A 172 38.02 19.30 -43.92
N PRO A 173 36.88 20.02 -43.95
CA PRO A 173 36.75 21.22 -44.80
C PRO A 173 37.73 22.34 -44.49
N TRP A 174 38.19 22.45 -43.24
CA TRP A 174 39.17 23.45 -42.82
C TRP A 174 40.52 22.83 -42.41
N GLY A 175 40.66 21.51 -42.48
CA GLY A 175 41.85 20.81 -41.99
C GLY A 175 42.07 21.02 -40.48
N TRP A 176 40.99 21.24 -39.72
CA TRP A 176 41.05 21.51 -38.29
C TRP A 176 40.87 20.24 -37.49
N VAL A 177 41.74 19.99 -36.53
CA VAL A 177 41.60 18.91 -35.55
C VAL A 177 41.04 19.51 -34.27
N THR A 178 39.83 19.10 -33.91
CA THR A 178 39.20 19.50 -32.66
C THR A 178 39.41 18.44 -31.60
N GLY A 179 39.67 18.87 -30.37
CA GLY A 179 39.91 17.95 -29.26
C GLY A 179 39.21 18.38 -27.99
N THR A 180 38.83 17.38 -27.20
CA THR A 180 38.41 17.53 -25.82
C THR A 180 38.77 16.27 -25.04
N GLY A 181 38.85 16.34 -23.71
CA GLY A 181 39.35 15.21 -22.94
C GLY A 181 39.01 15.25 -21.46
N ILE A 182 39.31 14.13 -20.81
CA ILE A 182 39.14 13.91 -19.37
C ILE A 182 40.49 13.71 -18.71
N TYR A 183 40.59 14.16 -17.46
CA TYR A 183 41.76 13.95 -16.63
C TYR A 183 41.68 12.57 -15.97
N ILE A 184 42.72 11.75 -16.12
CA ILE A 184 42.73 10.38 -15.61
C ILE A 184 42.73 10.35 -14.08
N GLU A 185 43.36 11.34 -13.44
CA GLU A 185 43.33 11.48 -11.98
C GLU A 185 41.92 11.74 -11.44
N ASP A 186 41.15 12.64 -12.06
CA ASP A 186 39.74 12.89 -11.68
C ASP A 186 38.92 11.60 -11.72
N VAL A 187 39.10 10.82 -12.80
CA VAL A 187 38.39 9.55 -12.96
C VAL A 187 38.86 8.53 -11.91
N ARG A 188 40.16 8.45 -11.63
CA ARG A 188 40.70 7.55 -10.59
C ARG A 188 40.23 7.92 -9.18
N GLU A 189 40.13 9.21 -8.85
CA GLU A 189 39.62 9.64 -7.55
C GLU A 189 38.11 9.34 -7.39
N GLU A 190 37.34 9.53 -8.46
CA GLU A 190 35.92 9.16 -8.51
C GLU A 190 35.75 7.65 -8.34
N MET A 191 36.59 6.86 -9.04
CA MET A 191 36.64 5.40 -8.93
C MET A 191 37.04 4.93 -7.53
N ALA A 192 38.10 5.48 -6.93
CA ALA A 192 38.58 5.07 -5.62
C ALA A 192 37.53 5.25 -4.51
N ARG A 193 36.74 6.33 -4.56
CA ARG A 193 35.64 6.56 -3.61
C ARG A 193 34.52 5.53 -3.78
N LEU A 194 34.17 5.22 -5.02
CA LEU A 194 33.11 4.25 -5.35
C LEU A 194 33.55 2.82 -5.05
N GLU A 195 34.79 2.46 -5.38
CA GLU A 195 35.42 1.18 -5.03
C GLU A 195 35.47 0.97 -3.52
N ALA A 196 35.88 1.97 -2.74
CA ALA A 196 35.90 1.87 -1.28
C ALA A 196 34.51 1.57 -0.71
N ASN A 197 33.46 2.17 -1.28
CA ASN A 197 32.08 1.90 -0.86
C ASN A 197 31.61 0.50 -1.31
N LEU A 198 31.96 0.07 -2.53
CA LEU A 198 31.67 -1.28 -3.01
C LEU A 198 32.37 -2.34 -2.16
N ILE A 199 33.64 -2.12 -1.77
CA ILE A 199 34.39 -3.00 -0.89
C ILE A 199 33.71 -3.08 0.49
N LYS A 200 33.33 -1.94 1.10
CA LYS A 200 32.61 -1.94 2.38
C LYS A 200 31.29 -2.70 2.30
N LEU A 201 30.51 -2.48 1.24
CA LEU A 201 29.24 -3.17 1.02
C LEU A 201 29.44 -4.67 0.80
N SER A 202 30.42 -5.07 -0.01
CA SER A 202 30.75 -6.47 -0.25
C SER A 202 31.25 -7.16 1.02
N LEU A 203 32.03 -6.49 1.87
CA LEU A 203 32.42 -7.01 3.18
C LEU A 203 31.23 -7.16 4.14
N LEU A 204 30.30 -6.19 4.14
CA LEU A 204 29.06 -6.27 4.91
C LEU A 204 28.20 -7.46 4.47
N ILE A 205 28.00 -7.62 3.15
CA ILE A 205 27.24 -8.73 2.57
C ILE A 205 27.94 -10.06 2.88
N ALA A 206 29.26 -10.15 2.72
CA ALA A 206 30.02 -11.35 3.08
C ALA A 206 29.88 -11.70 4.57
N GLY A 207 29.88 -10.69 5.46
CA GLY A 207 29.64 -10.86 6.89
C GLY A 207 28.23 -11.38 7.20
N ILE A 208 27.21 -10.84 6.53
CA ILE A 208 25.82 -11.31 6.65
C ILE A 208 25.68 -12.74 6.14
N ILE A 209 26.27 -13.06 4.98
CA ILE A 209 26.28 -14.42 4.43
C ILE A 209 26.96 -15.38 5.41
N ALA A 210 28.11 -14.99 5.97
CA ALA A 210 28.81 -15.79 6.98
C ALA A 210 27.96 -16.02 8.24
N LEU A 211 27.24 -15.00 8.72
CA LEU A 211 26.31 -15.12 9.86
C LEU A 211 25.12 -16.03 9.56
N ILE A 212 24.52 -15.92 8.37
CA ILE A 212 23.43 -16.79 7.94
C ILE A 212 23.92 -18.23 7.82
N LEU A 213 25.08 -18.46 7.20
CA LEU A 213 25.66 -19.80 7.09
C LEU A 213 26.03 -20.36 8.46
N LEU A 214 26.54 -19.55 9.37
CA LEU A 214 26.78 -19.95 10.76
C LEU A 214 25.48 -20.36 11.46
N TYR A 215 24.41 -19.58 11.29
CA TYR A 215 23.09 -19.91 11.83
C TYR A 215 22.53 -21.21 11.24
N VAL A 216 22.61 -21.39 9.92
CA VAL A 216 22.17 -22.62 9.23
C VAL A 216 22.98 -23.82 9.72
N ASN A 217 24.30 -23.69 9.87
CA ASN A 217 25.15 -24.73 10.43
C ASN A 217 24.75 -25.10 11.87
N GLN A 218 24.46 -24.10 12.71
CA GLN A 218 23.96 -24.34 14.07
C GLN A 218 22.58 -25.03 14.07
N GLN A 219 21.68 -24.63 13.18
CA GLN A 219 20.36 -25.26 13.04
C GLN A 219 20.48 -26.70 12.55
N SER A 220 21.32 -26.96 11.54
CA SER A 220 21.55 -28.30 11.03
C SER A 220 22.10 -29.23 12.13
N LEU A 221 23.01 -28.73 12.98
CA LEU A 221 23.48 -29.46 14.16
C LEU A 221 22.36 -29.73 15.17
N ARG A 222 21.43 -28.79 15.38
CA ARG A 222 20.28 -28.99 16.28
C ARG A 222 19.33 -30.05 15.71
N ILE A 223 19.04 -29.98 14.41
CA ILE A 223 18.16 -30.94 13.73
C ILE A 223 18.76 -32.34 13.78
N GLU A 224 20.06 -32.50 13.54
CA GLU A 224 20.70 -33.82 13.57
C GLU A 224 20.71 -34.42 14.98
N ARG A 225 20.87 -33.58 16.02
CA ARG A 225 20.68 -34.02 17.43
C ARG A 225 19.23 -34.41 17.72
N PHE A 226 18.27 -33.61 17.27
CA PHE A 226 16.85 -33.89 17.46
C PHE A 226 16.43 -35.18 16.74
N ARG A 227 16.92 -35.42 15.52
CA ARG A 227 16.66 -36.66 14.77
C ARG A 227 17.16 -37.88 15.54
N ARG A 228 18.39 -37.82 16.07
CA ARG A 228 18.94 -38.90 16.91
C ARG A 228 18.11 -39.13 18.19
N GLN A 229 17.58 -38.07 18.79
CA GLN A 229 16.67 -38.19 19.94
C GLN A 229 15.32 -38.82 19.55
N ALA A 230 14.75 -38.45 18.41
CA ALA A 230 13.50 -39.03 17.91
C ALA A 230 13.67 -40.50 17.51
N GLU A 231 14.79 -40.88 16.88
CA GLU A 231 15.14 -42.28 16.59
C GLU A 231 15.25 -43.10 17.89
N ASN A 232 15.89 -42.54 18.92
CA ASN A 232 15.99 -43.18 20.23
C ASN A 232 14.62 -43.30 20.93
N LEU A 233 13.80 -42.24 20.91
CA LEU A 233 12.45 -42.24 21.48
C LEU A 233 11.51 -43.19 20.75
N LEU A 234 11.65 -43.32 19.43
CA LEU A 234 10.89 -44.28 18.63
C LEU A 234 11.25 -45.70 19.03
N SER A 235 12.55 -46.02 19.10
CA SER A 235 13.06 -47.31 19.58
C SER A 235 12.57 -47.63 21.00
N GLU A 236 12.58 -46.64 21.89
CA GLU A 236 12.07 -46.77 23.26
C GLU A 236 10.54 -46.97 23.29
N SER A 237 9.79 -46.28 22.41
CA SER A 237 8.35 -46.45 22.30
C SER A 237 7.97 -47.82 21.72
N GLU A 238 8.69 -48.32 20.71
CA GLU A 238 8.48 -49.65 20.14
C GLU A 238 8.72 -50.73 21.20
N GLU A 239 9.76 -50.58 22.02
CA GLU A 239 10.04 -51.50 23.13
C GLU A 239 8.97 -51.40 24.23
N LYS A 240 8.46 -50.19 24.52
CA LYS A 240 7.37 -49.96 25.48
C LYS A 240 6.05 -50.58 25.01
N TYR A 241 5.66 -50.40 23.74
CA TYR A 241 4.45 -51.00 23.18
C TYR A 241 4.55 -52.52 23.12
N ARG A 242 5.71 -53.07 22.74
CA ARG A 242 5.95 -54.52 22.81
C ARG A 242 5.75 -55.04 24.23
N LYS A 243 6.36 -54.40 25.23
CA LYS A 243 6.20 -54.80 26.64
C LYS A 243 4.77 -54.67 27.16
N LEU A 244 3.99 -53.68 26.70
CA LEU A 244 2.58 -53.52 27.06
C LEU A 244 1.69 -54.64 26.50
N VAL A 245 1.90 -55.02 25.23
CA VAL A 245 1.13 -56.12 24.61
C VAL A 245 1.50 -57.48 25.23
N GLU A 246 2.77 -57.68 25.57
CA GLU A 246 3.24 -58.87 26.31
C GLU A 246 2.74 -58.93 27.77
N ALA A 247 2.41 -57.78 28.38
CA ALA A 247 1.87 -57.71 29.74
C ALA A 247 0.33 -57.82 29.80
N SER A 248 -0.35 -57.92 28.66
CA SER A 248 -1.81 -58.08 28.59
C SER A 248 -2.25 -59.39 29.26
N THR A 249 -3.33 -59.36 30.04
CA THR A 249 -3.97 -60.56 30.61
C THR A 249 -4.82 -61.35 29.62
N GLU A 250 -5.03 -60.80 28.41
CA GLU A 250 -5.73 -61.44 27.30
C GLU A 250 -4.74 -61.90 26.23
N GLY A 251 -5.06 -63.01 25.56
CA GLY A 251 -4.29 -63.48 24.41
C GLY A 251 -4.54 -62.57 23.21
N VAL A 252 -3.49 -62.13 22.52
CA VAL A 252 -3.60 -61.25 21.34
C VAL A 252 -2.95 -61.91 20.15
N ILE A 253 -3.68 -61.95 19.04
CA ILE A 253 -3.25 -62.47 17.74
C ILE A 253 -3.42 -61.38 16.69
N MET A 254 -2.42 -61.17 15.84
CA MET A 254 -2.53 -60.32 14.65
C MET A 254 -2.41 -61.15 13.38
N VAL A 255 -3.37 -60.97 12.48
CA VAL A 255 -3.44 -61.64 11.18
C VAL A 255 -3.45 -60.57 10.11
N LEU A 256 -2.54 -60.67 9.14
CA LEU A 256 -2.49 -59.80 7.96
C LEU A 256 -2.49 -60.69 6.72
N ASP A 257 -3.30 -60.35 5.71
CA ASP A 257 -3.41 -61.10 4.45
C ASP A 257 -3.61 -62.63 4.65
N GLY A 258 -4.42 -63.00 5.66
CA GLY A 258 -4.73 -64.39 6.00
C GLY A 258 -3.63 -65.19 6.71
N LYS A 259 -2.52 -64.55 7.09
CA LYS A 259 -1.40 -65.19 7.82
C LYS A 259 -1.26 -64.64 9.22
N LEU A 260 -0.99 -65.52 10.19
CA LEU A 260 -0.63 -65.14 11.55
C LEU A 260 0.74 -64.45 11.53
N VAL A 261 0.78 -63.15 11.86
CA VAL A 261 2.02 -62.35 11.83
C VAL A 261 2.57 -62.09 13.23
N TYR A 262 1.70 -62.12 14.25
CA TYR A 262 2.12 -61.92 15.63
C TYR A 262 1.16 -62.59 16.62
N SER A 263 1.69 -63.08 17.75
CA SER A 263 0.94 -63.52 18.92
C SER A 263 1.73 -63.17 20.19
N ASN A 264 1.05 -62.68 21.23
CA ASN A 264 1.70 -62.37 22.50
C ASN A 264 1.92 -63.62 23.37
N LYS A 265 2.80 -63.53 24.37
CA LYS A 265 3.10 -64.63 25.29
C LYS A 265 1.87 -65.14 26.05
N THR A 266 0.98 -64.26 26.49
CA THR A 266 -0.23 -64.64 27.25
C THR A 266 -1.10 -65.65 26.49
N LEU A 267 -1.25 -65.49 25.18
CA LEU A 267 -1.96 -66.48 24.35
C LEU A 267 -1.22 -67.82 24.31
N LEU A 268 0.11 -67.79 24.14
CA LEU A 268 0.93 -69.00 24.11
C LEU A 268 0.86 -69.74 25.44
N ASP A 269 0.89 -69.02 26.56
CA ASP A 269 0.72 -69.56 27.90
C ASP A 269 -0.70 -70.16 28.08
N MET A 270 -1.75 -69.50 27.59
CA MET A 270 -3.13 -70.02 27.62
C MET A 270 -3.31 -71.32 26.81
N LEU A 271 -2.55 -71.48 25.73
CA LEU A 271 -2.61 -72.63 24.83
C LEU A 271 -1.54 -73.70 25.14
N GLY A 272 -0.60 -73.42 26.04
CA GLY A 272 0.48 -74.34 26.45
C GLY A 272 1.65 -74.46 25.46
N HIS A 273 1.88 -73.44 24.63
CA HIS A 273 2.96 -73.40 23.63
C HIS A 273 4.20 -72.64 24.10
N ALA A 274 5.39 -73.08 23.67
CA ALA A 274 6.64 -72.37 23.94
C ALA A 274 6.89 -71.24 22.91
N PRO A 275 7.51 -70.10 23.29
CA PRO A 275 7.70 -68.93 22.40
C PRO A 275 8.48 -69.18 21.10
N GLU A 276 9.26 -70.26 21.02
CA GLU A 276 10.18 -70.57 19.91
C GLU A 276 9.60 -71.55 18.86
N GLU A 277 8.35 -72.02 19.01
CA GLU A 277 7.70 -72.92 18.05
C GLU A 277 7.10 -72.13 16.87
N GLU A 278 7.89 -71.96 15.80
CA GLU A 278 7.61 -71.04 14.68
C GLU A 278 6.50 -71.47 13.68
N LYS A 279 5.53 -72.31 14.05
CA LYS A 279 4.41 -72.69 13.13
C LYS A 279 3.07 -72.91 13.82
N LEU A 280 2.59 -71.92 14.58
CA LEU A 280 1.16 -71.82 14.87
C LEU A 280 0.42 -71.35 13.61
N THR A 281 -0.52 -72.14 13.12
CA THR A 281 -1.43 -71.75 12.03
C THR A 281 -2.79 -71.41 12.62
N LEU A 282 -3.46 -70.41 12.04
CA LEU A 282 -4.75 -69.94 12.56
C LEU A 282 -5.78 -71.08 12.71
N GLN A 283 -5.73 -72.10 11.85
CA GLN A 283 -6.63 -73.25 11.87
C GLN A 283 -6.27 -74.31 12.93
N GLY A 284 -5.02 -74.33 13.41
CA GLY A 284 -4.55 -75.31 14.41
C GLY A 284 -4.85 -74.93 15.87
N ILE A 285 -5.24 -73.67 16.12
CA ILE A 285 -5.54 -73.14 17.46
C ILE A 285 -6.99 -73.43 17.88
N PHE A 286 -7.88 -73.69 16.92
CA PHE A 286 -9.32 -73.84 17.18
C PHE A 286 -9.73 -75.31 17.05
N HIS A 287 -10.60 -75.76 17.95
CA HIS A 287 -11.19 -77.10 17.85
C HIS A 287 -12.03 -77.25 16.56
N LYS A 288 -12.12 -78.45 15.98
CA LYS A 288 -12.84 -78.72 14.72
C LYS A 288 -14.33 -78.33 14.76
N GLU A 289 -14.94 -78.33 15.95
CA GLU A 289 -16.33 -77.91 16.16
C GLU A 289 -16.50 -76.38 16.21
N SER A 290 -15.42 -75.62 16.44
CA SER A 290 -15.42 -74.15 16.54
C SER A 290 -15.19 -73.46 15.19
N SER A 291 -14.95 -74.21 14.09
CA SER A 291 -14.69 -73.64 12.76
C SER A 291 -15.88 -72.85 12.20
N ALA A 292 -17.11 -73.23 12.55
CA ALA A 292 -18.32 -72.49 12.18
C ALA A 292 -18.42 -71.13 12.92
N SER A 293 -18.06 -71.09 14.21
CA SER A 293 -18.03 -69.87 15.01
C SER A 293 -17.00 -68.85 14.50
N LEU A 294 -15.87 -69.34 13.99
CA LEU A 294 -14.81 -68.52 13.38
C LEU A 294 -15.23 -67.94 12.02
N ALA A 295 -15.85 -68.76 11.17
CA ALA A 295 -16.38 -68.32 9.88
C ALA A 295 -17.47 -67.25 10.08
N TYR A 296 -18.35 -67.46 11.06
CA TYR A 296 -19.38 -66.49 11.44
C TYR A 296 -18.80 -65.17 11.98
N LEU A 297 -17.74 -65.25 12.80
CA LEU A 297 -17.06 -64.06 13.31
C LEU A 297 -16.33 -63.26 12.21
N MET A 298 -15.78 -63.93 11.20
CA MET A 298 -15.20 -63.27 10.01
C MET A 298 -16.28 -62.62 9.13
N GLU A 299 -17.42 -63.27 8.94
CA GLU A 299 -18.55 -62.73 8.19
C GLU A 299 -19.15 -61.48 8.86
N LEU A 300 -19.28 -61.49 10.19
CA LEU A 300 -19.70 -60.31 10.96
C LEU A 300 -18.70 -59.15 10.91
N LEU A 301 -17.40 -59.43 10.89
CA LEU A 301 -16.35 -58.42 10.74
C LEU A 301 -16.45 -57.66 9.39
N GLU A 302 -16.87 -58.35 8.33
CA GLU A 302 -17.04 -57.75 7.01
C GLU A 302 -18.31 -56.87 6.92
N SER A 303 -19.31 -57.14 7.77
CA SER A 303 -20.57 -56.39 7.80
C SER A 303 -20.49 -54.98 8.38
N GLY A 304 -19.33 -54.57 8.92
CA GLY A 304 -19.04 -53.18 9.31
C GLY A 304 -19.64 -52.69 10.64
N GLY A 305 -20.12 -53.62 11.48
CA GLY A 305 -20.67 -53.32 12.81
C GLY A 305 -19.63 -53.26 13.94
N ALA A 306 -20.11 -53.21 15.20
CA ALA A 306 -19.26 -53.30 16.39
C ALA A 306 -18.42 -54.61 16.39
N PRO A 307 -17.25 -54.63 17.05
CA PRO A 307 -16.37 -55.81 17.06
C PRO A 307 -17.16 -57.07 17.47
N PRO A 308 -17.35 -58.05 16.57
CA PRO A 308 -18.16 -59.20 16.90
C PRO A 308 -17.46 -60.01 17.99
N GLN A 309 -18.22 -60.35 19.03
CA GLN A 309 -17.79 -61.23 20.11
C GLN A 309 -18.44 -62.58 19.93
N VAL A 310 -17.64 -63.64 19.82
CA VAL A 310 -18.15 -65.00 19.69
C VAL A 310 -17.42 -65.88 20.69
N GLU A 311 -18.18 -66.71 21.41
CA GLU A 311 -17.61 -67.74 22.25
C GLU A 311 -17.12 -68.89 21.38
N ALA A 312 -15.87 -69.31 21.60
CA ALA A 312 -15.27 -70.42 20.88
C ALA A 312 -14.44 -71.29 21.82
N THR A 313 -14.29 -72.55 21.42
CA THR A 313 -13.42 -73.49 22.12
C THR A 313 -12.08 -73.58 21.39
N LEU A 314 -11.02 -73.19 22.08
CA LEU A 314 -9.63 -73.27 21.66
C LEU A 314 -9.01 -74.58 22.10
N LEU A 315 -8.08 -75.10 21.32
CA LEU A 315 -7.37 -76.35 21.60
C LEU A 315 -6.02 -76.05 22.25
N ARG A 316 -5.77 -76.64 23.42
CA ARG A 316 -4.47 -76.60 24.07
C ARG A 316 -3.54 -77.68 23.51
N LYS A 317 -2.23 -77.48 23.66
CA LYS A 317 -1.19 -78.42 23.18
C LYS A 317 -1.30 -79.83 23.78
N ASP A 318 -1.81 -79.95 25.00
CA ASP A 318 -2.05 -81.20 25.73
C ASP A 318 -3.33 -81.94 25.29
N GLY A 319 -4.13 -81.33 24.41
CA GLY A 319 -5.41 -81.87 23.92
C GLY A 319 -6.64 -81.42 24.71
N GLU A 320 -6.49 -80.63 25.77
CA GLU A 320 -7.62 -80.06 26.51
C GLU A 320 -8.25 -78.85 25.79
N SER A 321 -9.51 -78.57 26.11
CA SER A 321 -10.31 -77.51 25.48
C SER A 321 -10.47 -76.30 26.40
N LEU A 322 -10.21 -75.09 25.88
CA LEU A 322 -10.37 -73.80 26.58
C LEU A 322 -11.53 -73.01 25.99
N ARG A 323 -12.49 -72.56 26.81
CA ARG A 323 -13.56 -71.65 26.36
C ARG A 323 -13.07 -70.21 26.41
N ALA A 324 -13.10 -69.53 25.28
CA ALA A 324 -12.66 -68.15 25.19
C ALA A 324 -13.65 -67.31 24.38
N LEU A 325 -13.79 -66.05 24.79
CA LEU A 325 -14.53 -65.03 24.10
C LEU A 325 -13.54 -64.40 23.12
N LEU A 326 -13.82 -64.60 21.84
CA LEU A 326 -13.03 -64.01 20.77
C LEU A 326 -13.64 -62.66 20.43
N THR A 327 -12.84 -61.60 20.48
CA THR A 327 -13.21 -60.32 19.90
C THR A 327 -12.27 -60.06 18.73
N ALA A 328 -12.80 -59.80 17.54
CA ALA A 328 -11.97 -59.37 16.43
C ALA A 328 -12.20 -57.91 16.08
N SER A 329 -11.12 -57.20 15.80
CA SER A 329 -11.14 -55.83 15.30
C SER A 329 -10.37 -55.75 13.98
N LYS A 330 -10.97 -55.11 12.98
CA LYS A 330 -10.31 -54.91 11.68
C LYS A 330 -9.11 -53.97 11.86
N LEU A 331 -7.97 -54.35 11.30
CA LEU A 331 -6.73 -53.61 11.34
C LEU A 331 -6.30 -53.31 9.91
N ARG A 332 -6.03 -52.04 9.62
CA ARG A 332 -5.46 -51.60 8.35
C ARG A 332 -4.11 -50.95 8.59
N LEU A 333 -3.04 -51.63 8.19
CA LEU A 333 -1.66 -51.13 8.28
C LEU A 333 -1.16 -50.85 6.87
N GLY A 334 -1.27 -49.58 6.46
CA GLY A 334 -1.00 -49.15 5.09
C GLY A 334 -2.01 -49.75 4.10
N GLU A 335 -1.50 -50.49 3.10
CA GLU A 335 -2.32 -51.17 2.08
C GLU A 335 -2.72 -52.60 2.47
N ARG A 336 -2.19 -53.14 3.57
CA ARG A 336 -2.51 -54.51 4.01
C ARG A 336 -3.73 -54.50 4.92
N GLU A 337 -4.68 -55.38 4.61
CA GLU A 337 -5.85 -55.61 5.44
C GLU A 337 -5.63 -56.82 6.34
N GLY A 338 -6.10 -56.71 7.56
CA GLY A 338 -6.04 -57.77 8.52
C GLY A 338 -6.98 -57.53 9.70
N PHE A 339 -6.79 -58.32 10.74
CA PHE A 339 -7.55 -58.20 11.96
C PHE A 339 -6.69 -58.58 13.16
N VAL A 340 -6.98 -57.93 14.28
CA VAL A 340 -6.48 -58.34 15.59
C VAL A 340 -7.59 -59.14 16.26
N LEU A 341 -7.26 -60.35 16.69
CA LEU A 341 -8.13 -61.20 17.49
C LEU A 341 -7.63 -61.15 18.93
N THR A 342 -8.47 -60.67 19.85
CA THR A 342 -8.23 -60.82 21.29
C THR A 342 -9.01 -62.02 21.81
N VAL A 343 -8.34 -62.79 22.64
CA VAL A 343 -8.80 -64.05 23.21
C VAL A 343 -8.90 -63.83 24.71
N LYS A 344 -10.13 -63.69 25.19
CA LYS A 344 -10.43 -63.46 26.58
C LYS A 344 -11.01 -64.72 27.20
N ASP A 345 -10.40 -65.20 28.27
CA ASP A 345 -10.97 -66.30 29.04
C ASP A 345 -12.27 -65.81 29.72
N ILE A 346 -13.40 -66.44 29.36
CA ILE A 346 -14.74 -65.99 29.77
C ILE A 346 -15.10 -66.44 31.18
N ASP A 347 -14.32 -67.36 31.78
CA ASP A 347 -14.51 -67.75 33.17
C ASP A 347 -14.10 -66.63 34.15
N ARG A 348 -13.53 -65.51 33.66
CA ARG A 348 -12.86 -64.52 34.52
C ARG A 348 -13.35 -63.06 34.48
N SER A 349 -14.33 -62.64 33.66
CA SER A 349 -14.54 -61.19 33.48
C SER A 349 -15.97 -60.74 33.11
N LYS A 350 -16.94 -60.96 34.01
CA LYS A 350 -18.23 -60.26 34.02
C LYS A 350 -18.23 -59.15 35.08
N LYS A 351 -17.75 -57.95 34.72
CA LYS A 351 -18.26 -56.70 35.30
C LYS A 351 -17.69 -55.47 34.58
N THR A 352 -18.59 -54.55 34.24
CA THR A 352 -18.34 -53.11 34.00
C THR A 352 -17.67 -52.76 32.68
N GLU A 353 -18.45 -52.33 31.70
CA GLU A 353 -18.12 -51.17 30.84
C GLU A 353 -19.31 -50.85 29.92
N GLU A 354 -20.43 -50.49 30.55
CA GLU A 354 -21.28 -49.41 30.03
C GLU A 354 -20.57 -48.12 30.41
N GLU A 355 -20.08 -47.33 29.44
CA GLU A 355 -19.94 -45.86 29.55
C GLU A 355 -19.46 -45.29 28.21
N LEU A 356 -20.44 -45.19 27.32
CA LEU A 356 -20.41 -44.56 26.03
C LEU A 356 -20.39 -43.02 26.18
N SER A 357 -19.39 -42.37 25.62
CA SER A 357 -19.30 -40.92 25.40
C SER A 357 -18.33 -40.71 24.23
N GLU A 358 -18.53 -39.89 23.20
CA GLU A 358 -19.53 -38.89 22.89
C GLU A 358 -19.41 -38.59 21.39
N SER A 359 -20.54 -38.50 20.71
CA SER A 359 -20.65 -37.98 19.35
C SER A 359 -20.50 -36.46 19.38
N ARG A 360 -19.29 -35.97 19.11
CA ARG A 360 -18.99 -34.53 18.97
C ARG A 360 -18.31 -34.24 17.65
N GLU A 361 -19.05 -34.41 16.55
CA GLU A 361 -18.62 -33.81 15.29
C GLU A 361 -19.77 -33.67 14.29
N LYS A 362 -20.67 -32.68 14.49
CA LYS A 362 -21.64 -32.37 13.43
C LYS A 362 -22.19 -30.94 13.37
N PHE A 363 -21.40 -29.91 13.65
CA PHE A 363 -21.79 -28.55 13.26
C PHE A 363 -20.58 -27.70 12.93
N ARG A 364 -20.21 -27.61 11.64
CA ARG A 364 -19.22 -26.59 11.24
C ARG A 364 -19.34 -25.96 9.85
N LEU A 365 -20.39 -26.16 9.05
CA LEU A 365 -20.41 -25.46 7.75
C LEU A 365 -21.82 -25.10 7.33
N LEU A 366 -22.17 -23.81 7.46
CA LEU A 366 -23.17 -23.11 6.64
C LEU A 366 -23.20 -21.63 7.03
N THR A 367 -22.28 -20.82 6.51
CA THR A 367 -22.60 -19.42 6.20
C THR A 367 -21.57 -18.91 5.19
N ASP A 368 -22.03 -18.57 3.98
CA ASP A 368 -21.60 -17.37 3.25
C ASP A 368 -22.27 -17.31 1.86
N SER A 369 -23.10 -16.28 1.63
CA SER A 369 -23.28 -15.59 0.33
C SER A 369 -24.51 -14.64 0.29
N VAL A 370 -24.46 -13.43 0.90
CA VAL A 370 -25.35 -12.27 0.53
C VAL A 370 -24.76 -10.87 0.92
N ASN A 371 -23.47 -10.56 0.71
CA ASN A 371 -22.87 -9.34 1.33
C ASN A 371 -22.76 -8.05 0.47
N ALA A 372 -22.75 -8.07 -0.86
CA ALA A 372 -22.35 -6.87 -1.62
C ALA A 372 -23.42 -5.74 -1.74
N GLU A 373 -24.70 -6.07 -2.00
CA GLU A 373 -25.77 -5.05 -2.12
C GLU A 373 -26.17 -4.48 -0.74
N ARG A 374 -26.04 -5.32 0.31
CA ARG A 374 -26.36 -4.99 1.69
C ARG A 374 -25.41 -3.93 2.25
N GLU A 375 -24.11 -4.01 1.95
CA GLU A 375 -23.09 -3.08 2.46
C GLU A 375 -23.22 -1.66 1.90
N ARG A 376 -23.69 -1.51 0.65
CA ARG A 376 -23.91 -0.18 0.04
C ARG A 376 -25.06 0.57 0.71
N LEU A 377 -26.20 -0.09 0.90
CA LEU A 377 -27.35 0.46 1.61
C LEU A 377 -27.04 0.68 3.09
N LEU A 378 -26.32 -0.24 3.73
CA LEU A 378 -25.84 -0.08 5.11
C LEU A 378 -24.90 1.11 5.24
N SER A 379 -24.02 1.39 4.29
CA SER A 379 -23.10 2.53 4.34
C SER A 379 -23.83 3.87 4.21
N GLU A 380 -24.83 3.98 3.31
CA GLU A 380 -25.66 5.19 3.18
C GLU A 380 -26.57 5.42 4.41
N LEU A 381 -27.12 4.33 4.97
CA LEU A 381 -27.85 4.36 6.24
C LEU A 381 -26.94 4.68 7.43
N GLN A 382 -25.73 4.13 7.51
CA GLN A 382 -24.74 4.40 8.57
C GLN A 382 -24.24 5.84 8.55
N LEU A 383 -24.06 6.46 7.37
CA LEU A 383 -23.71 7.88 7.26
C LEU A 383 -24.84 8.80 7.76
N SER A 384 -26.10 8.37 7.60
CA SER A 384 -27.28 9.14 8.02
C SER A 384 -27.72 8.86 9.46
N LEU A 385 -27.45 7.66 9.99
CA LEU A 385 -27.84 7.18 11.33
C LEU A 385 -26.67 7.08 12.32
N GLY A 386 -25.42 7.15 11.87
CA GLY A 386 -24.23 6.99 12.72
C GLY A 386 -24.14 8.02 13.84
N SER A 387 -24.65 9.23 13.60
CA SER A 387 -24.78 10.27 14.62
C SER A 387 -25.80 9.92 15.70
N LEU A 388 -26.84 9.13 15.37
CA LEU A 388 -27.88 8.68 16.30
C LEU A 388 -27.51 7.40 17.05
N ASN A 389 -26.45 6.71 16.62
CA ASN A 389 -25.92 5.50 17.26
C ASN A 389 -24.82 5.80 18.30
N GLN A 390 -24.65 7.06 18.69
CA GLN A 390 -23.73 7.44 19.77
C GLN A 390 -24.45 7.39 21.12
N SER A 391 -23.67 7.26 22.19
CA SER A 391 -24.20 7.31 23.54
C SER A 391 -24.65 8.73 23.90
N VAL A 392 -25.75 8.85 24.61
CA VAL A 392 -26.32 10.12 25.11
C VAL A 392 -25.35 10.97 25.92
N ARG A 393 -24.29 10.36 26.48
CA ARG A 393 -23.23 11.05 27.23
C ARG A 393 -22.56 12.16 26.43
N CYS A 394 -22.47 12.05 25.10
CA CYS A 394 -21.78 13.03 24.27
C CYS A 394 -22.49 14.39 24.15
N VAL A 395 -23.81 14.42 24.38
CA VAL A 395 -24.63 15.64 24.30
C VAL A 395 -25.19 16.10 25.65
N ALA A 396 -25.13 15.24 26.68
CA ALA A 396 -25.68 15.52 28.00
C ALA A 396 -24.98 16.70 28.69
N ARG A 397 -25.78 17.62 29.27
CA ARG A 397 -25.29 18.76 30.04
C ARG A 397 -25.55 18.60 31.52
N LYS A 398 -24.73 19.24 32.36
CA LYS A 398 -24.92 19.24 33.81
C LYS A 398 -26.30 19.80 34.16
N ALA A 399 -27.07 19.04 34.92
CA ALA A 399 -28.41 19.45 35.30
C ALA A 399 -28.36 20.56 36.36
N VAL A 400 -29.26 21.54 36.23
CA VAL A 400 -29.55 22.52 37.28
C VAL A 400 -30.58 21.90 38.22
N THR A 401 -30.35 21.94 39.53
CA THR A 401 -31.25 21.35 40.53
C THR A 401 -31.82 22.40 41.47
N CYS A 402 -33.02 22.16 42.02
CA CYS A 402 -33.59 22.97 43.08
C CYS A 402 -34.47 22.14 44.04
N PRO A 403 -34.58 22.50 45.33
CA PRO A 403 -35.48 21.82 46.27
C PRO A 403 -36.96 21.97 45.93
N LEU A 404 -37.80 20.99 46.29
CA LEU A 404 -39.27 21.00 46.11
C LEU A 404 -39.98 22.28 46.58
N SER A 405 -39.48 22.90 47.65
CA SER A 405 -40.07 24.09 48.29
C SER A 405 -39.64 25.40 47.64
N THR A 406 -38.77 25.36 46.63
CA THR A 406 -38.28 26.55 45.94
C THR A 406 -39.44 27.27 45.27
N PRO A 407 -39.62 28.60 45.49
CA PRO A 407 -40.63 29.37 44.77
C PRO A 407 -40.39 29.34 43.26
N ILE A 408 -41.46 29.26 42.48
CA ILE A 408 -41.42 29.19 41.00
C ILE A 408 -40.60 30.34 40.41
N GLU A 409 -40.76 31.57 40.92
CA GLU A 409 -39.97 32.73 40.47
C GLU A 409 -38.46 32.52 40.66
N LYS A 410 -38.07 31.95 41.80
CA LYS A 410 -36.65 31.71 42.11
C LYS A 410 -36.09 30.61 41.21
N ALA A 411 -36.85 29.55 40.95
CA ALA A 411 -36.46 28.49 40.02
C ALA A 411 -36.28 29.01 38.59
N ALA A 412 -37.19 29.86 38.10
CA ALA A 412 -37.08 30.49 36.78
C ALA A 412 -35.85 31.41 36.67
N LYS A 413 -35.51 32.16 37.75
CA LYS A 413 -34.26 32.94 37.81
C LYS A 413 -33.02 32.06 37.76
N THR A 414 -33.02 30.91 38.46
CA THR A 414 -31.92 29.94 38.41
C THR A 414 -31.76 29.34 37.01
N MET A 415 -32.86 28.98 36.35
CA MET A 415 -32.85 28.52 34.95
C MET A 415 -32.24 29.57 34.02
N THR A 416 -32.66 30.83 34.17
CA THR A 416 -32.15 31.96 33.36
C THR A 416 -30.66 32.19 33.59
N ALA A 417 -30.22 32.24 34.85
CA ALA A 417 -28.81 32.45 35.21
C ALA A 417 -27.89 31.32 34.70
N ALA A 418 -28.41 30.09 34.67
CA ALA A 418 -27.69 28.92 34.15
C ALA A 418 -27.85 28.72 32.64
N ALA A 419 -28.58 29.61 31.93
CA ALA A 419 -28.94 29.46 30.52
C ALA A 419 -29.54 28.07 30.20
N SER A 420 -30.37 27.55 31.10
CA SER A 420 -31.00 26.23 31.02
C SER A 420 -32.50 26.34 30.74
N SER A 421 -33.03 25.50 29.86
CA SER A 421 -34.45 25.40 29.51
C SER A 421 -35.27 24.52 30.48
N CYS A 422 -34.60 23.90 31.45
CA CYS A 422 -35.22 23.13 32.52
C CYS A 422 -34.46 23.20 33.85
N VAL A 423 -35.14 22.84 34.94
CA VAL A 423 -34.56 22.60 36.27
C VAL A 423 -35.11 21.30 36.84
N LEU A 424 -34.25 20.46 37.40
CA LEU A 424 -34.65 19.25 38.09
C LEU A 424 -35.01 19.56 39.55
N VAL A 425 -36.03 18.88 40.06
CA VAL A 425 -36.56 19.10 41.40
C VAL A 425 -36.14 17.97 42.32
N GLU A 426 -35.51 18.31 43.45
CA GLU A 426 -34.95 17.35 44.40
C GLU A 426 -35.63 17.39 45.78
N SER A 427 -35.63 16.24 46.46
CA SER A 427 -36.07 16.07 47.84
C SER A 427 -35.25 15.00 48.54
N GLY A 428 -34.68 15.31 49.71
CA GLY A 428 -33.97 14.30 50.51
C GLY A 428 -32.78 13.64 49.79
N GLY A 429 -32.22 14.28 48.75
CA GLY A 429 -31.14 13.74 47.93
C GLY A 429 -31.59 12.96 46.68
N GLU A 430 -32.90 12.78 46.48
CA GLU A 430 -33.47 12.14 45.27
C GLU A 430 -34.11 13.17 44.33
N LEU A 431 -33.99 12.93 43.02
CA LEU A 431 -34.57 13.78 41.98
C LEU A 431 -35.95 13.23 41.58
N LEU A 432 -36.99 14.02 41.85
CA LEU A 432 -38.39 13.59 41.79
C LEU A 432 -39.13 14.05 40.53
N GLY A 433 -38.68 15.14 39.91
CA GLY A 433 -39.37 15.73 38.76
C GLY A 433 -38.56 16.79 38.03
N VAL A 434 -39.15 17.37 37.00
CA VAL A 434 -38.56 18.43 36.17
C VAL A 434 -39.56 19.56 35.97
N VAL A 435 -39.06 20.80 35.94
CA VAL A 435 -39.80 21.99 35.51
C VAL A 435 -39.13 22.54 34.25
N THR A 436 -39.91 22.75 33.20
CA THR A 436 -39.44 23.25 31.89
C THR A 436 -40.03 24.61 31.55
N ASP A 437 -39.50 25.27 30.51
CA ASP A 437 -40.11 26.48 29.92
C ASP A 437 -41.57 26.26 29.49
N HIS A 438 -41.94 25.03 29.11
CA HIS A 438 -43.32 24.69 28.81
C HIS A 438 -44.19 24.73 30.07
N ASP A 439 -43.74 24.13 31.18
CA ASP A 439 -44.49 24.11 32.43
C ASP A 439 -44.69 25.52 33.00
N LEU A 440 -43.65 26.37 32.94
CA LEU A 440 -43.76 27.78 33.35
C LEU A 440 -44.83 28.52 32.52
N ARG A 441 -44.83 28.34 31.19
CA ARG A 441 -45.85 28.99 30.34
C ARG A 441 -47.25 28.40 30.55
N ALA A 442 -47.37 27.08 30.58
CA ALA A 442 -48.65 26.38 30.61
C ALA A 442 -49.34 26.42 31.97
N ARG A 443 -48.58 26.31 33.07
CA ARG A 443 -49.12 26.14 34.43
C ARG A 443 -49.05 27.42 35.27
N VAL A 444 -48.14 28.35 34.95
CA VAL A 444 -47.98 29.62 35.68
C VAL A 444 -48.56 30.80 34.90
N LEU A 445 -48.12 31.02 33.65
CA LEU A 445 -48.60 32.17 32.86
C LEU A 445 -50.01 31.98 32.31
N ALA A 446 -50.30 30.78 31.78
CA ALA A 446 -51.62 30.42 31.26
C ALA A 446 -52.48 29.64 32.28
N GLY A 447 -51.88 29.16 33.35
CA GLY A 447 -52.54 28.36 34.38
C GLY A 447 -52.93 29.16 35.62
N SER A 448 -53.29 28.46 36.69
CA SER A 448 -53.77 29.06 37.94
C SER A 448 -52.70 29.18 39.03
N ASN A 449 -51.47 28.72 38.80
CA ASN A 449 -50.40 28.80 39.79
C ASN A 449 -49.73 30.17 39.79
N THR A 450 -49.45 30.69 40.98
CA THR A 450 -48.78 31.97 41.18
C THR A 450 -47.26 31.79 41.30
N LYS A 451 -46.50 32.86 41.03
CA LYS A 451 -45.03 32.84 41.01
C LYS A 451 -44.37 32.52 42.37
N ASP A 452 -45.10 32.74 43.46
CA ASP A 452 -44.63 32.55 44.84
C ASP A 452 -44.91 31.12 45.35
N GLU A 453 -45.73 30.34 44.64
CA GLU A 453 -45.97 28.93 44.94
C GLU A 453 -44.70 28.08 44.72
N PRO A 454 -44.59 26.93 45.40
CA PRO A 454 -43.44 26.04 45.24
C PRO A 454 -43.44 25.32 43.88
N VAL A 455 -42.25 25.05 43.35
CA VAL A 455 -42.06 24.30 42.08
C VAL A 455 -42.72 22.93 42.07
N SER A 456 -42.94 22.32 43.23
CA SER A 456 -43.66 21.04 43.36
C SER A 456 -45.09 21.08 42.82
N ARG A 457 -45.72 22.26 42.71
CA ARG A 457 -47.06 22.43 42.13
C ARG A 457 -47.08 22.37 40.61
N ILE A 458 -45.96 22.68 39.96
CA ILE A 458 -45.87 22.78 38.50
C ILE A 458 -44.93 21.76 37.87
N MET A 459 -44.15 21.00 38.65
CA MET A 459 -43.23 20.00 38.14
C MET A 459 -43.96 18.83 37.45
N SER A 460 -43.30 18.24 36.47
CA SER A 460 -43.71 16.97 35.87
C SER A 460 -42.97 15.83 36.57
N SER A 461 -43.71 14.81 36.99
CA SER A 461 -43.24 13.64 37.76
C SER A 461 -44.05 12.41 37.34
N PRO A 462 -43.44 11.20 37.26
CA PRO A 462 -42.07 10.85 37.63
C PRO A 462 -41.01 11.39 36.65
N LEU A 463 -39.77 11.53 37.13
CA LEU A 463 -38.65 11.97 36.30
C LEU A 463 -38.24 10.87 35.30
N ILE A 464 -38.51 11.10 34.02
CA ILE A 464 -38.14 10.17 32.95
C ILE A 464 -36.64 10.30 32.66
N SER A 465 -35.94 9.16 32.65
CA SER A 465 -34.49 9.12 32.48
C SER A 465 -33.96 7.89 31.76
N VAL A 466 -32.79 8.03 31.14
CA VAL A 466 -32.05 6.97 30.43
C VAL A 466 -30.64 6.77 31.02
N PRO A 467 -30.04 5.58 30.88
CA PRO A 467 -28.62 5.37 31.17
C PRO A 467 -27.72 6.25 30.29
N GLU A 468 -26.55 6.66 30.80
CA GLU A 468 -25.56 7.41 30.00
C GLU A 468 -25.02 6.64 28.79
N THR A 469 -25.13 5.32 28.81
CA THR A 469 -24.77 4.42 27.71
C THR A 469 -25.86 4.26 26.65
N ALA A 470 -27.08 4.74 26.90
CA ALA A 470 -28.19 4.64 25.94
C ALA A 470 -27.86 5.38 24.65
N LEU A 471 -28.42 4.88 23.55
CA LEU A 471 -28.16 5.43 22.21
C LEU A 471 -29.06 6.65 21.97
N LEU A 472 -28.59 7.62 21.19
CA LEU A 472 -29.33 8.86 20.95
C LEU A 472 -30.70 8.61 20.28
N PHE A 473 -30.82 7.63 19.39
CA PHE A 473 -32.12 7.27 18.82
C PHE A 473 -33.10 6.74 19.87
N GLU A 474 -32.62 6.01 20.88
CA GLU A 474 -33.45 5.52 21.99
C GLU A 474 -33.96 6.69 22.84
N ALA A 475 -33.11 7.70 23.07
CA ALA A 475 -33.50 8.91 23.76
C ALA A 475 -34.54 9.72 22.97
N VAL A 476 -34.38 9.85 21.65
CA VAL A 476 -35.37 10.51 20.77
C VAL A 476 -36.71 9.77 20.80
N LEU A 477 -36.69 8.44 20.67
CA LEU A 477 -37.90 7.62 20.71
C LEU A 477 -38.62 7.77 22.05
N LEU A 478 -37.88 7.70 23.16
CA LEU A 478 -38.45 7.83 24.50
C LEU A 478 -39.02 9.24 24.75
N MET A 479 -38.39 10.28 24.22
CA MET A 479 -38.92 11.64 24.23
C MET A 479 -40.24 11.75 23.45
N GLN A 480 -40.33 11.12 22.28
CA GLN A 480 -41.55 11.11 21.46
C GLN A 480 -42.69 10.30 22.10
N GLU A 481 -42.40 9.10 22.60
CA GLU A 481 -43.38 8.23 23.24
C GLU A 481 -44.01 8.88 24.48
N ASN A 482 -43.22 9.61 25.25
CA ASN A 482 -43.69 10.32 26.45
C ASN A 482 -44.11 11.76 26.18
N ASN A 483 -43.99 12.24 24.93
CA ASN A 483 -44.25 13.62 24.51
C ASN A 483 -43.53 14.67 25.39
N ILE A 484 -42.26 14.39 25.71
CA ILE A 484 -41.39 15.27 26.51
C ILE A 484 -40.22 15.77 25.66
N ARG A 485 -39.62 16.89 26.05
CA ARG A 485 -38.49 17.51 25.34
C ARG A 485 -37.18 17.49 26.12
N HIS A 486 -37.24 17.05 27.37
CA HIS A 486 -36.12 17.00 28.30
C HIS A 486 -36.05 15.64 28.93
N LEU A 487 -34.85 15.08 29.02
CA LEU A 487 -34.67 13.73 29.52
C LEU A 487 -33.44 13.66 30.43
N ALA A 488 -33.65 13.14 31.64
CA ALA A 488 -32.59 13.02 32.62
C ALA A 488 -31.65 11.84 32.29
N VAL A 489 -30.37 11.98 32.61
CA VAL A 489 -29.34 10.97 32.29
C VAL A 489 -28.74 10.42 33.57
N ARG A 490 -28.78 9.08 33.70
CA ARG A 490 -28.26 8.33 34.84
C ARG A 490 -26.84 7.85 34.55
N ASN A 491 -25.91 8.12 35.45
CA ASN A 491 -24.54 7.59 35.38
C ASN A 491 -24.50 6.08 35.72
N ALA A 492 -23.34 5.46 35.59
CA ALA A 492 -23.13 4.04 35.95
C ALA A 492 -23.52 3.67 37.39
N ALA A 493 -23.52 4.63 38.33
CA ALA A 493 -23.97 4.44 39.72
C ALA A 493 -25.49 4.62 39.91
N GLY A 494 -26.24 4.85 38.82
CA GLY A 494 -27.70 5.05 38.83
C GLY A 494 -28.16 6.46 39.20
N LYS A 495 -27.24 7.39 39.44
CA LYS A 495 -27.55 8.77 39.87
C LYS A 495 -27.74 9.70 38.67
N VAL A 496 -28.77 10.55 38.72
CA VAL A 496 -29.02 11.57 37.70
C VAL A 496 -28.19 12.82 37.99
N GLU A 497 -27.28 13.19 37.09
CA GLU A 497 -26.44 14.40 37.22
C GLU A 497 -26.47 15.28 35.97
N SER A 498 -27.06 14.79 34.88
CA SER A 498 -27.14 15.48 33.60
C SER A 498 -28.53 15.34 32.95
N VAL A 499 -28.79 16.23 31.99
CA VAL A 499 -30.03 16.32 31.22
C VAL A 499 -29.70 16.53 29.74
N ILE A 500 -30.61 16.09 28.86
CA ILE A 500 -30.55 16.33 27.42
C ILE A 500 -31.82 17.05 26.98
N ASP A 501 -31.66 18.07 26.14
CA ASP A 501 -32.76 18.79 25.48
C ASP A 501 -32.93 18.28 24.03
N GLU A 502 -34.18 18.19 23.55
CA GLU A 502 -34.52 17.93 22.15
C GLU A 502 -33.75 18.85 21.18
N LYS A 503 -33.50 20.12 21.55
CA LYS A 503 -32.70 21.06 20.74
C LYS A 503 -31.25 20.60 20.57
N GLU A 504 -30.68 19.93 21.56
CA GLU A 504 -29.33 19.37 21.51
C GLU A 504 -29.29 18.12 20.64
N LEU A 505 -30.37 17.33 20.65
CA LEU A 505 -30.57 16.21 19.73
C LEU A 505 -30.76 16.71 18.28
N LEU A 506 -31.45 17.82 18.08
CA LEU A 506 -31.58 18.48 16.79
C LEU A 506 -30.27 19.11 16.32
N ALA A 507 -29.38 19.52 17.22
CA ALA A 507 -28.02 19.97 16.89
C ALA A 507 -27.21 18.87 16.15
N LEU A 508 -27.52 17.59 16.37
CA LEU A 508 -26.93 16.47 15.61
C LEU A 508 -27.42 16.42 14.16
N LYS A 509 -28.60 16.98 13.83
CA LYS A 509 -29.05 17.15 12.44
C LYS A 509 -28.17 18.12 11.65
N TRP A 510 -27.51 19.08 12.31
CA TRP A 510 -26.57 20.03 11.68
C TRP A 510 -25.27 19.38 11.22
N TYR A 511 -25.03 18.14 11.66
CA TYR A 511 -23.92 17.31 11.21
C TYR A 511 -24.38 16.22 10.24
N SER A 512 -25.60 16.30 9.70
CA SER A 512 -26.03 15.42 8.62
C SER A 512 -25.35 15.82 7.30
N PRO A 513 -24.76 14.87 6.55
CA PRO A 513 -24.32 15.09 5.18
C PRO A 513 -25.33 15.84 4.30
N ALA A 514 -26.62 15.51 4.39
CA ALA A 514 -27.66 16.10 3.56
C ALA A 514 -27.87 17.60 3.85
N VAL A 515 -27.89 17.97 5.14
CA VAL A 515 -28.04 19.36 5.58
C VAL A 515 -26.83 20.19 5.14
N LEU A 516 -25.62 19.63 5.23
CA LEU A 516 -24.41 20.30 4.76
C LEU A 516 -24.48 20.63 3.26
N MET A 517 -24.95 19.69 2.43
CA MET A 517 -25.11 19.93 0.98
C MET A 517 -26.18 20.99 0.70
N GLU A 518 -27.28 20.96 1.43
CA GLU A 518 -28.35 21.96 1.30
C GLU A 518 -27.87 23.37 1.71
N GLU A 519 -27.07 23.48 2.78
CA GLU A 519 -26.46 24.75 3.19
C GLU A 519 -25.50 25.30 2.12
N PHE A 520 -24.68 24.44 1.50
CA PHE A 520 -23.84 24.86 0.36
C PHE A 520 -24.69 25.41 -0.78
N ALA A 521 -25.76 24.70 -1.18
CA ALA A 521 -26.61 25.13 -2.27
C ALA A 521 -27.35 26.47 -1.98
N LYS A 522 -27.70 26.72 -0.72
CA LYS A 522 -28.44 27.94 -0.30
C LYS A 522 -27.55 29.14 0.03
N ALA A 523 -26.25 28.95 0.21
CA ALA A 523 -25.31 30.00 0.61
C ALA A 523 -25.31 31.17 -0.40
N ARG A 524 -25.57 32.39 0.03
CA ARG A 524 -25.73 33.57 -0.84
C ARG A 524 -24.43 34.31 -1.11
N THR A 525 -23.40 34.09 -0.28
CA THR A 525 -22.09 34.72 -0.42
C THR A 525 -20.97 33.69 -0.32
N ALA A 526 -19.76 34.08 -0.74
CA ALA A 526 -18.60 33.21 -0.66
C ALA A 526 -18.23 32.91 0.80
N GLU A 527 -18.41 33.89 1.70
CA GLU A 527 -18.14 33.77 3.14
C GLU A 527 -19.05 32.73 3.80
N GLU A 528 -20.33 32.65 3.37
CA GLU A 528 -21.25 31.61 3.84
C GLU A 528 -20.78 30.21 3.42
N VAL A 529 -20.36 30.03 2.16
CA VAL A 529 -19.79 28.76 1.68
C VAL A 529 -18.54 28.36 2.48
N ILE A 530 -17.65 29.31 2.75
CA ILE A 530 -16.44 29.11 3.58
C ILE A 530 -16.82 28.66 5.00
N ALA A 531 -17.82 29.31 5.60
CA ALA A 531 -18.31 28.99 6.94
C ALA A 531 -18.95 27.60 7.02
N VAL A 532 -19.65 27.16 5.97
CA VAL A 532 -20.20 25.79 5.88
C VAL A 532 -19.06 24.77 5.76
N LYS A 533 -18.09 25.00 4.87
CA LYS A 533 -16.90 24.12 4.71
C LYS A 533 -16.12 23.95 6.00
N ALA A 534 -15.98 25.00 6.82
CA ALA A 534 -15.25 24.95 8.09
C ALA A 534 -15.78 23.87 9.08
N ARG A 535 -17.02 23.40 8.90
CA ARG A 535 -17.63 22.34 9.72
C ARG A 535 -17.24 20.93 9.28
N LEU A 536 -16.83 20.75 8.01
CA LEU A 536 -16.54 19.44 7.41
C LEU A 536 -15.51 18.62 8.19
N PRO A 537 -14.37 19.16 8.67
CA PRO A 537 -13.40 18.36 9.42
C PRO A 537 -13.96 17.76 10.72
N ARG A 538 -14.86 18.48 11.40
CA ARG A 538 -15.52 17.97 12.61
C ARG A 538 -16.47 16.83 12.27
N LEU A 539 -17.24 16.96 11.20
CA LEU A 539 -18.12 15.89 10.72
C LEU A 539 -17.33 14.63 10.34
N VAL A 540 -16.24 14.79 9.58
CA VAL A 540 -15.36 13.67 9.21
C VAL A 540 -14.78 12.98 10.45
N ARG A 541 -14.39 13.75 11.47
CA ARG A 541 -13.95 13.18 12.74
C ARG A 541 -15.05 12.38 13.43
N THR A 542 -16.26 12.94 13.54
CA THR A 542 -17.41 12.24 14.14
C THR A 542 -17.72 10.92 13.42
N LEU A 543 -17.69 10.91 12.09
CA LEU A 543 -17.93 9.71 11.27
C LEU A 543 -16.79 8.68 11.39
N SER A 544 -15.54 9.15 11.44
CA SER A 544 -14.38 8.29 11.66
C SER A 544 -14.42 7.63 13.04
N ASP A 545 -14.80 8.39 14.07
CA ASP A 545 -14.91 7.91 15.45
C ASP A 545 -16.08 6.93 15.62
N SER A 546 -17.16 7.08 14.84
CA SER A 546 -18.28 6.12 14.80
C SER A 546 -18.01 4.86 13.97
N GLY A 547 -16.81 4.74 13.38
CA GLY A 547 -16.44 3.59 12.55
C GLY A 547 -17.12 3.55 11.18
N ALA A 548 -17.54 4.70 10.64
CA ALA A 548 -18.10 4.75 9.29
C ALA A 548 -17.08 4.30 8.26
N ASP A 549 -17.58 3.68 7.18
CA ASP A 549 -16.73 3.21 6.10
C ASP A 549 -15.93 4.36 5.45
N SER A 550 -14.68 4.05 5.11
CA SER A 550 -13.73 4.98 4.52
C SER A 550 -14.19 5.53 3.16
N ALA A 551 -14.84 4.70 2.33
CA ALA A 551 -15.36 5.13 1.04
C ALA A 551 -16.59 6.04 1.21
N GLY A 552 -17.40 5.80 2.23
CA GLY A 552 -18.47 6.71 2.65
C GLY A 552 -17.95 8.10 3.03
N ILE A 553 -16.88 8.15 3.83
CA ILE A 553 -16.25 9.40 4.27
C ILE A 553 -15.60 10.15 3.11
N THR A 554 -14.84 9.48 2.23
CA THR A 554 -14.23 10.16 1.06
C THR A 554 -15.27 10.70 0.10
N ARG A 555 -16.37 9.95 -0.15
CA ARG A 555 -17.51 10.43 -0.94
C ARG A 555 -18.15 11.68 -0.34
N LEU A 556 -18.33 11.74 0.98
CA LEU A 556 -18.81 12.93 1.66
C LEU A 556 -17.87 14.12 1.43
N ILE A 557 -16.57 13.93 1.64
CA ILE A 557 -15.56 14.99 1.47
C ILE A 557 -15.57 15.50 0.03
N SER A 558 -15.57 14.60 -0.95
CA SER A 558 -15.60 14.97 -2.38
C SER A 558 -16.92 15.63 -2.78
N SER A 559 -18.06 15.17 -2.25
CA SER A 559 -19.37 15.80 -2.52
C SER A 559 -19.45 17.21 -1.92
N ALA A 560 -18.86 17.41 -0.74
CA ALA A 560 -18.78 18.73 -0.12
C ALA A 560 -17.86 19.67 -0.93
N ALA A 561 -16.74 19.16 -1.44
CA ALA A 561 -15.87 19.92 -2.34
C ALA A 561 -16.60 20.30 -3.64
N ASP A 562 -17.30 19.36 -4.26
CA ASP A 562 -18.10 19.62 -5.46
C ASP A 562 -19.21 20.65 -5.22
N ALA A 563 -19.96 20.52 -4.12
CA ALA A 563 -21.03 21.46 -3.77
C ALA A 563 -20.47 22.87 -3.52
N ALA A 564 -19.36 22.98 -2.80
CA ALA A 564 -18.67 24.26 -2.59
C ALA A 564 -18.17 24.86 -3.91
N THR A 565 -17.51 24.07 -4.75
CA THR A 565 -17.02 24.51 -6.07
C THR A 565 -18.17 24.95 -6.98
N ALA A 566 -19.23 24.15 -7.09
CA ALA A 566 -20.41 24.48 -7.89
C ALA A 566 -21.04 25.80 -7.42
N ARG A 567 -21.18 25.99 -6.10
CA ARG A 567 -21.74 27.22 -5.56
C ARG A 567 -20.84 28.43 -5.81
N PHE A 568 -19.53 28.29 -5.64
CA PHE A 568 -18.58 29.35 -5.98
C PHE A 568 -18.65 29.73 -7.46
N ILE A 569 -18.82 28.76 -8.36
CA ILE A 569 -19.00 29.03 -9.80
C ILE A 569 -20.28 29.83 -10.03
N GLU A 570 -21.41 29.44 -9.43
CA GLU A 570 -22.68 30.17 -9.55
C GLU A 570 -22.56 31.62 -9.05
N LEU A 571 -21.94 31.83 -7.89
CA LEU A 571 -21.70 33.16 -7.33
C LEU A 571 -20.74 33.99 -8.19
N ALA A 572 -19.73 33.35 -8.78
CA ALA A 572 -18.78 34.03 -9.67
C ALA A 572 -19.45 34.44 -10.98
N VAL A 573 -20.23 33.55 -11.61
CA VAL A 573 -21.01 33.82 -12.83
C VAL A 573 -22.03 34.93 -12.58
N SER A 574 -22.75 34.91 -11.45
CA SER A 574 -23.68 35.99 -11.09
C SER A 574 -23.01 37.36 -10.99
N GLY A 575 -21.72 37.41 -10.63
CA GLY A 575 -20.97 38.67 -10.53
C GLY A 575 -20.23 39.08 -11.82
N LEU A 576 -19.89 38.13 -12.69
CA LEU A 576 -19.17 38.37 -13.95
C LEU A 576 -20.11 38.58 -15.15
N GLY A 577 -21.37 38.13 -15.05
CA GLY A 577 -22.34 38.10 -16.14
C GLY A 577 -22.47 36.71 -16.77
N ALA A 578 -23.32 36.58 -17.79
CA ALA A 578 -23.51 35.29 -18.47
C ALA A 578 -22.22 34.86 -19.21
N PRO A 579 -21.86 33.57 -19.20
CA PRO A 579 -20.70 33.09 -19.93
C PRO A 579 -20.90 33.28 -21.45
N PRO A 580 -19.85 33.69 -22.19
CA PRO A 580 -19.96 33.97 -23.63
C PRO A 580 -20.18 32.72 -24.48
N VAL A 581 -19.77 31.55 -23.99
CA VAL A 581 -19.99 30.23 -24.61
C VAL A 581 -20.21 29.17 -23.51
N PRO A 582 -20.79 28.00 -23.82
CA PRO A 582 -20.88 26.89 -22.88
C PRO A 582 -19.50 26.48 -22.35
N PHE A 583 -19.42 26.09 -21.09
CA PHE A 583 -18.19 25.63 -20.45
C PHE A 583 -18.46 24.51 -19.47
N ALA A 584 -17.42 23.74 -19.14
CA ALA A 584 -17.41 22.76 -18.07
C ALA A 584 -16.23 23.05 -17.13
N PHE A 585 -16.53 23.24 -15.86
CA PHE A 585 -15.52 23.27 -14.80
C PHE A 585 -15.25 21.83 -14.36
N MET A 586 -14.02 21.38 -14.58
CA MET A 586 -13.60 20.02 -14.30
C MET A 586 -12.85 19.95 -12.97
N ALA A 587 -13.28 19.04 -12.10
CA ALA A 587 -12.41 18.52 -11.07
C ALA A 587 -11.41 17.56 -11.69
N LEU A 588 -10.19 17.54 -11.15
CA LEU A 588 -9.13 16.63 -11.55
C LEU A 588 -8.71 15.73 -10.38
N GLY A 589 -7.89 14.71 -10.66
CA GLY A 589 -7.22 13.93 -9.62
C GLY A 589 -8.17 13.26 -8.61
N SER A 590 -7.85 13.38 -7.32
CA SER A 590 -8.61 12.72 -6.24
C SER A 590 -10.06 13.20 -6.15
N GLN A 591 -10.36 14.46 -6.48
CA GLN A 591 -11.72 14.97 -6.53
C GLN A 591 -12.53 14.35 -7.68
N ALA A 592 -11.90 14.22 -8.85
CA ALA A 592 -12.52 13.54 -9.99
C ALA A 592 -12.86 12.07 -9.65
N ARG A 593 -11.96 11.39 -8.94
CA ARG A 593 -12.14 9.99 -8.49
C ARG A 593 -13.07 9.81 -7.30
N SER A 594 -13.54 10.89 -6.67
CA SER A 594 -14.32 10.84 -5.41
C SER A 594 -13.56 10.19 -4.25
N GLU A 595 -12.26 10.46 -4.17
CA GLU A 595 -11.30 9.86 -3.23
C GLU A 595 -10.58 10.91 -2.37
N GLN A 596 -11.17 12.11 -2.22
CA GLN A 596 -10.54 13.15 -1.42
C GLN A 596 -10.54 12.81 0.06
N THR A 597 -9.50 13.30 0.72
CA THR A 597 -9.34 13.30 2.18
C THR A 597 -9.24 14.76 2.65
N LEU A 598 -9.19 15.02 3.97
CA LEU A 598 -9.08 16.38 4.50
C LEU A 598 -7.75 17.08 4.12
N ALA A 599 -6.66 16.33 3.97
CA ALA A 599 -5.38 16.84 3.44
C ALA A 599 -5.38 16.83 1.90
N THR A 600 -6.12 17.76 1.28
CA THR A 600 -6.23 17.89 -0.18
C THR A 600 -5.93 19.32 -0.63
N ASP A 601 -5.23 19.43 -1.75
CA ASP A 601 -5.16 20.62 -2.60
C ASP A 601 -6.36 20.68 -3.56
N GLN A 602 -6.46 21.79 -4.29
CA GLN A 602 -7.41 21.94 -5.40
C GLN A 602 -6.75 21.61 -6.74
N ASP A 603 -7.25 20.58 -7.43
CA ASP A 603 -6.88 20.27 -8.80
C ASP A 603 -8.11 20.44 -9.70
N ASN A 604 -8.09 21.45 -10.56
CA ASN A 604 -9.22 21.78 -11.41
C ASN A 604 -8.81 22.43 -12.74
N ALA A 605 -9.73 22.46 -13.69
CA ALA A 605 -9.53 23.02 -15.02
C ALA A 605 -10.85 23.51 -15.62
N ILE A 606 -10.77 24.40 -16.60
CA ILE A 606 -11.93 24.81 -17.40
C ILE A 606 -11.72 24.38 -18.85
N VAL A 607 -12.72 23.69 -19.39
CA VAL A 607 -12.89 23.48 -20.83
C VAL A 607 -14.11 24.26 -21.29
N TYR A 608 -13.98 25.08 -22.33
CA TYR A 608 -15.11 25.80 -22.92
C TYR A 608 -15.29 25.45 -24.39
N ALA A 609 -16.50 25.62 -24.91
CA ALA A 609 -16.80 25.42 -26.32
C ALA A 609 -15.94 26.35 -27.18
N ASP A 610 -15.57 25.91 -28.38
CA ASP A 610 -14.75 26.72 -29.28
C ASP A 610 -15.52 28.00 -29.68
N PRO A 611 -15.03 29.19 -29.29
CA PRO A 611 -15.72 30.44 -29.59
C PRO A 611 -15.58 30.81 -31.07
N THR A 612 -16.52 31.60 -31.58
CA THR A 612 -16.35 32.30 -32.86
C THR A 612 -15.20 33.31 -32.77
N ALA A 613 -14.62 33.70 -33.91
CA ALA A 613 -13.43 34.55 -33.95
C ALA A 613 -13.59 35.90 -33.21
N ASP A 614 -14.82 36.45 -33.17
CA ASP A 614 -15.18 37.67 -32.44
C ASP A 614 -15.27 37.46 -30.92
N LEU A 615 -15.56 36.25 -30.46
CA LEU A 615 -15.70 35.88 -29.04
C LEU A 615 -14.45 35.24 -28.44
N GLU A 616 -13.40 34.97 -29.24
CA GLU A 616 -12.21 34.26 -28.77
C GLU A 616 -11.50 34.95 -27.60
N LYS A 617 -11.19 36.26 -27.76
CA LYS A 617 -10.55 37.05 -26.71
C LYS A 617 -11.49 37.31 -25.52
N PRO A 618 -12.76 37.75 -25.71
CA PRO A 618 -13.72 37.88 -24.60
C PRO A 618 -13.93 36.59 -23.81
N ALA A 619 -14.00 35.44 -24.48
CA ALA A 619 -14.16 34.14 -23.81
C ALA A 619 -12.93 33.79 -22.97
N ALA A 620 -11.73 33.94 -23.52
CA ALA A 620 -10.49 33.69 -22.79
C ALA A 620 -10.37 34.57 -21.54
N GLU A 621 -10.67 35.89 -21.65
CA GLU A 621 -10.64 36.82 -20.53
C GLU A 621 -11.70 36.48 -19.47
N TYR A 622 -12.93 36.16 -19.90
CA TYR A 622 -14.03 35.78 -19.02
C TYR A 622 -13.70 34.52 -18.20
N PHE A 623 -13.29 33.44 -18.85
CA PHE A 623 -13.01 32.18 -18.14
C PHE A 623 -11.74 32.25 -17.30
N GLN A 624 -10.77 33.07 -17.68
CA GLN A 624 -9.61 33.36 -16.86
C GLN A 624 -10.01 34.10 -15.57
N ALA A 625 -10.89 35.10 -15.66
CA ALA A 625 -11.44 35.79 -14.49
C ALA A 625 -12.28 34.87 -13.61
N LEU A 626 -13.10 34.00 -14.22
CA LEU A 626 -13.87 32.98 -13.51
C LEU A 626 -12.95 32.03 -12.73
N GLY A 627 -11.92 31.48 -13.39
CA GLY A 627 -10.95 30.59 -12.78
C GLY A 627 -10.21 31.25 -11.61
N GLN A 628 -9.75 32.49 -11.77
CA GLN A 628 -9.10 33.25 -10.70
C GLN A 628 -10.00 33.44 -9.47
N LYS A 629 -11.25 33.82 -9.67
CA LYS A 629 -12.21 34.08 -8.59
C LYS A 629 -12.57 32.80 -7.83
N VAL A 630 -12.89 31.73 -8.54
CA VAL A 630 -13.26 30.43 -7.94
C VAL A 630 -12.06 29.80 -7.23
N CYS A 631 -10.88 29.77 -7.83
CA CYS A 631 -9.68 29.23 -7.18
C CYS A 631 -9.28 30.03 -5.93
N GLY A 632 -9.47 31.36 -5.95
CA GLY A 632 -9.28 32.23 -4.79
C GLY A 632 -10.21 31.84 -3.64
N TRP A 633 -11.51 31.75 -3.90
CA TRP A 633 -12.47 31.35 -2.87
C TRP A 633 -12.29 29.92 -2.37
N LEU A 634 -11.87 28.99 -3.22
CA LEU A 634 -11.48 27.64 -2.79
C LEU A 634 -10.28 27.68 -1.84
N ASN A 635 -9.28 28.53 -2.13
CA ASN A 635 -8.14 28.72 -1.25
C ASN A 635 -8.57 29.31 0.10
N ASP A 636 -9.45 30.31 0.11
CA ASP A 636 -9.99 30.93 1.32
C ASP A 636 -10.85 29.95 2.14
N ALA A 637 -11.57 29.05 1.46
CA ALA A 637 -12.26 27.93 2.09
C ALA A 637 -11.29 26.91 2.69
N GLY A 638 -9.99 26.98 2.41
CA GLY A 638 -8.96 26.06 2.89
C GLY A 638 -8.74 24.84 2.00
N TYR A 639 -8.91 25.00 0.68
CA TYR A 639 -8.37 24.11 -0.36
C TYR A 639 -7.13 24.80 -0.96
N PRO A 640 -5.92 24.55 -0.41
CA PRO A 640 -4.71 25.27 -0.81
C PRO A 640 -4.42 25.11 -2.30
N PHE A 641 -3.84 26.15 -2.90
CA PHE A 641 -3.37 26.11 -4.29
C PHE A 641 -2.47 24.90 -4.55
N CYS A 642 -2.71 24.22 -5.69
CA CYS A 642 -1.92 23.08 -6.11
C CYS A 642 -0.47 23.48 -6.40
N LYS A 643 0.49 22.72 -5.84
CA LYS A 643 1.94 22.94 -6.06
C LYS A 643 2.35 22.77 -7.52
N GLY A 644 1.65 21.89 -8.25
CA GLY A 644 1.85 21.65 -9.68
C GLY A 644 1.15 22.66 -10.59
N SER A 645 0.46 23.66 -10.03
CA SER A 645 -0.29 24.68 -10.79
C SER A 645 -1.37 24.12 -11.72
N ALA A 646 -1.91 22.92 -11.43
CA ALA A 646 -3.00 22.26 -12.16
C ALA A 646 -4.38 22.82 -11.75
N MET A 647 -4.60 24.11 -12.07
CA MET A 647 -5.78 24.87 -11.63
C MET A 647 -6.38 25.71 -12.77
N ALA A 648 -7.68 25.98 -12.69
CA ALA A 648 -8.44 26.78 -13.65
C ALA A 648 -7.99 28.25 -13.71
N ASN A 649 -7.31 28.77 -12.69
CA ASN A 649 -6.71 30.09 -12.70
C ASN A 649 -5.42 30.17 -13.55
N ASN A 650 -4.89 29.03 -14.00
CA ASN A 650 -3.74 28.98 -14.89
C ASN A 650 -4.25 29.03 -16.35
N PRO A 651 -3.81 30.00 -17.17
CA PRO A 651 -4.23 30.10 -18.58
C PRO A 651 -3.96 28.84 -19.40
N LYS A 652 -3.00 28.00 -18.98
CA LYS A 652 -2.72 26.71 -19.62
C LYS A 652 -3.87 25.72 -19.46
N TRP A 653 -4.61 25.78 -18.35
CA TRP A 653 -5.68 24.84 -17.99
C TRP A 653 -7.09 25.46 -18.07
N CYS A 654 -7.17 26.64 -18.69
CA CYS A 654 -8.40 27.33 -19.01
C CYS A 654 -8.44 27.57 -20.52
N ARG A 655 -8.94 26.57 -21.28
CA ARG A 655 -8.75 26.49 -22.73
C ARG A 655 -10.00 25.99 -23.46
N PRO A 656 -10.16 26.32 -24.76
CA PRO A 656 -11.26 25.78 -25.55
C PRO A 656 -11.08 24.29 -25.80
N LEU A 657 -12.17 23.60 -26.16
CA LEU A 657 -12.21 22.15 -26.36
C LEU A 657 -11.16 21.69 -27.39
N THR A 658 -10.98 22.41 -28.49
CA THR A 658 -9.98 22.04 -29.52
C THR A 658 -8.55 22.06 -28.98
N ALA A 659 -8.21 23.04 -28.14
CA ALA A 659 -6.89 23.12 -27.51
C ALA A 659 -6.67 21.98 -26.50
N TRP A 660 -7.70 21.63 -25.71
CA TRP A 660 -7.64 20.47 -24.83
C TRP A 660 -7.44 19.15 -25.58
N LYS A 661 -8.16 18.96 -26.69
CA LYS A 661 -7.96 17.80 -27.57
C LYS A 661 -6.53 17.72 -28.09
N ALA A 662 -5.95 18.84 -28.52
CA ALA A 662 -4.56 18.90 -28.96
C ALA A 662 -3.59 18.49 -27.84
N TYR A 663 -3.78 18.97 -26.60
CA TYR A 663 -2.94 18.56 -25.46
C TYR A 663 -2.90 17.05 -25.28
N PHE A 664 -4.05 16.37 -25.27
CA PHE A 664 -4.06 14.92 -25.11
C PHE A 664 -3.47 14.17 -26.32
N THR A 665 -3.63 14.69 -27.54
CA THR A 665 -2.98 14.13 -28.73
C THR A 665 -1.46 14.24 -28.64
N ASP A 666 -0.95 15.39 -28.20
CA ASP A 666 0.48 15.66 -28.01
C ASP A 666 1.04 14.80 -26.87
N TRP A 667 0.35 14.73 -25.73
CA TRP A 667 0.74 13.91 -24.58
C TRP A 667 0.78 12.42 -24.91
N ALA A 668 -0.16 11.95 -25.71
CA ALA A 668 -0.14 10.59 -26.24
C ALA A 668 1.04 10.35 -27.20
N GLY A 669 1.71 11.39 -27.69
CA GLY A 669 2.90 11.34 -28.55
C GLY A 669 4.23 11.57 -27.83
N ILE A 670 4.22 11.95 -26.56
CA ILE A 670 5.44 12.24 -25.79
C ILE A 670 6.29 10.98 -25.62
N THR A 671 7.56 11.08 -26.00
CA THR A 671 8.55 10.01 -25.86
C THR A 671 9.39 10.10 -24.59
N ASP A 672 9.33 11.22 -23.84
CA ASP A 672 10.08 11.43 -22.60
C ASP A 672 9.23 11.11 -21.34
N PRO A 673 9.66 10.14 -20.50
CA PRO A 673 8.98 9.82 -19.24
C PRO A 673 8.92 10.95 -18.22
N GLN A 674 9.88 11.89 -18.20
CA GLN A 674 9.87 13.00 -17.23
C GLN A 674 8.79 14.03 -17.58
N ALA A 675 8.59 14.31 -18.87
CA ALA A 675 7.53 15.20 -19.35
C ALA A 675 6.11 14.72 -18.98
N LEU A 676 5.91 13.43 -18.64
CA LEU A 676 4.61 12.85 -18.24
C LEU A 676 4.27 12.98 -16.74
N LEU A 677 5.23 13.33 -15.86
CA LEU A 677 5.00 13.44 -14.41
C LEU A 677 3.83 14.37 -14.07
N ASP A 678 3.76 15.51 -14.74
CA ASP A 678 2.78 16.57 -14.49
C ASP A 678 1.43 16.32 -15.17
N ILE A 679 1.31 15.26 -15.97
CA ILE A 679 0.16 15.03 -16.86
C ILE A 679 -0.84 14.00 -16.29
N ASN A 680 -0.37 13.11 -15.41
CA ASN A 680 -1.19 12.02 -14.82
C ASN A 680 -2.51 12.47 -14.21
N VAL A 681 -2.53 13.64 -13.58
CA VAL A 681 -3.72 14.21 -12.93
C VAL A 681 -4.84 14.49 -13.94
N PHE A 682 -4.50 14.83 -15.19
CA PHE A 682 -5.46 15.18 -16.24
C PHE A 682 -6.13 13.97 -16.88
N PHE A 683 -5.68 12.75 -16.61
CA PHE A 683 -6.39 11.53 -17.05
C PHE A 683 -7.53 11.13 -16.09
N ASP A 684 -7.59 11.77 -14.91
CA ASP A 684 -8.72 11.66 -14.00
C ASP A 684 -9.42 13.02 -13.95
N PHE A 685 -10.43 13.22 -14.78
CA PHE A 685 -11.25 14.43 -14.77
C PHE A 685 -12.73 14.09 -14.64
N ARG A 686 -13.53 15.02 -14.13
CA ARG A 686 -15.00 14.93 -14.07
C ARG A 686 -15.60 16.33 -14.06
N CYS A 687 -16.68 16.53 -14.79
CA CYS A 687 -17.43 17.79 -14.75
C CYS A 687 -18.11 17.96 -13.39
N VAL A 688 -17.86 19.09 -12.73
CA VAL A 688 -18.51 19.50 -11.47
C VAL A 688 -19.67 20.44 -11.73
N SER A 689 -19.49 21.39 -12.65
CA SER A 689 -20.52 22.35 -13.05
C SER A 689 -20.34 22.76 -14.52
N GLY A 690 -21.44 23.14 -15.17
CA GLY A 690 -21.48 23.49 -16.59
C GLY A 690 -21.92 22.33 -17.50
N ASP A 691 -21.51 22.39 -18.76
CA ASP A 691 -21.94 21.48 -19.82
C ASP A 691 -21.14 20.17 -19.85
N LYS A 692 -21.77 19.09 -19.38
CA LYS A 692 -21.19 17.74 -19.36
C LYS A 692 -20.89 17.19 -20.76
N ALA A 693 -21.50 17.72 -21.82
CA ALA A 693 -21.21 17.29 -23.19
C ALA A 693 -19.76 17.60 -23.59
N LEU A 694 -19.19 18.71 -23.12
CA LEU A 694 -17.79 19.07 -23.37
C LEU A 694 -16.82 18.07 -22.72
N GLU A 695 -17.10 17.69 -21.47
CA GLU A 695 -16.34 16.66 -20.75
C GLU A 695 -16.43 15.29 -21.46
N SER A 696 -17.63 14.92 -21.89
CA SER A 696 -17.86 13.66 -22.62
C SER A 696 -17.11 13.64 -23.95
N ALA A 697 -17.15 14.73 -24.71
CA ALA A 697 -16.43 14.88 -25.98
C ALA A 697 -14.91 14.84 -25.79
N LEU A 698 -14.40 15.44 -24.70
CA LEU A 698 -12.98 15.37 -24.36
C LEU A 698 -12.58 13.93 -23.98
N ARG A 699 -13.38 13.23 -23.18
CA ARG A 699 -13.12 11.84 -22.78
C ARG A 699 -13.09 10.88 -23.96
N GLU A 700 -14.00 11.06 -24.92
CA GLU A 700 -13.98 10.29 -26.17
C GLU A 700 -12.67 10.52 -26.95
N HIS A 701 -12.23 11.78 -27.04
CA HIS A 701 -10.97 12.11 -27.71
C HIS A 701 -9.76 11.50 -27.00
N VAL A 702 -9.68 11.58 -25.67
CA VAL A 702 -8.60 10.97 -24.87
C VAL A 702 -8.50 9.48 -25.18
N ARG A 703 -9.64 8.78 -25.16
CA ARG A 703 -9.72 7.35 -25.47
C ARG A 703 -9.17 7.05 -26.86
N SER A 704 -9.63 7.79 -27.87
CA SER A 704 -9.17 7.64 -29.24
C SER A 704 -7.67 7.96 -29.39
N ALA A 705 -7.16 8.96 -28.66
CA ALA A 705 -5.77 9.40 -28.76
C ALA A 705 -4.77 8.38 -28.20
N VAL A 706 -5.12 7.69 -27.10
CA VAL A 706 -4.23 6.72 -26.44
C VAL A 706 -4.36 5.29 -26.99
N LYS A 707 -5.48 4.97 -27.65
CA LYS A 707 -5.76 3.63 -28.18
C LYS A 707 -4.61 3.13 -29.07
N GLY A 708 -4.07 1.96 -28.74
CA GLY A 708 -3.00 1.32 -29.51
C GLY A 708 -1.60 1.94 -29.37
N ARG A 709 -1.41 3.00 -28.59
CA ARG A 709 -0.10 3.68 -28.44
C ARG A 709 0.79 3.00 -27.39
N LYS A 710 1.52 1.96 -27.79
CA LYS A 710 2.43 1.21 -26.88
C LYS A 710 3.46 2.11 -26.16
N ILE A 711 4.09 3.04 -26.86
CA ILE A 711 5.13 3.93 -26.30
C ILE A 711 4.57 4.83 -25.20
N PHE A 712 3.34 5.32 -25.36
CA PHE A 712 2.66 6.10 -24.33
C PHE A 712 2.51 5.31 -23.03
N PHE A 713 1.98 4.08 -23.10
CA PHE A 713 1.83 3.22 -21.92
C PHE A 713 3.18 2.78 -21.32
N LEU A 714 4.20 2.58 -22.14
CA LEU A 714 5.56 2.29 -21.69
C LEU A 714 6.11 3.44 -20.82
N ASN A 715 5.97 4.69 -21.30
CA ASN A 715 6.43 5.86 -20.58
C ASN A 715 5.60 6.12 -19.32
N LEU A 716 4.29 5.91 -19.37
CA LEU A 716 3.39 6.05 -18.22
C LEU A 716 3.72 5.02 -17.12
N ALA A 717 4.00 3.77 -17.50
CA ALA A 717 4.43 2.74 -16.56
C ALA A 717 5.82 3.03 -15.98
N ASN A 718 6.79 3.44 -16.80
CA ASN A 718 8.12 3.85 -16.32
C ASN A 718 8.04 5.03 -15.34
N ASN A 719 7.13 5.97 -15.57
CA ASN A 719 6.87 7.09 -14.68
C ASN A 719 6.38 6.63 -13.29
N ALA A 720 5.40 5.74 -13.25
CA ALA A 720 4.91 5.16 -12.00
C ALA A 720 6.01 4.38 -11.25
N LEU A 721 6.95 3.78 -11.97
CA LEU A 721 8.09 3.05 -11.39
C LEU A 721 9.19 3.95 -10.80
N LEU A 722 9.17 5.27 -11.04
CA LEU A 722 10.08 6.22 -10.38
C LEU A 722 9.81 6.35 -8.88
N PHE A 723 8.58 6.05 -8.44
CA PHE A 723 8.21 6.09 -7.03
C PHE A 723 8.70 4.84 -6.31
N LYS A 724 9.50 5.03 -5.27
CA LYS A 724 9.96 3.94 -4.41
C LYS A 724 8.90 3.65 -3.35
N VAL A 725 8.41 2.42 -3.32
CA VAL A 725 7.54 1.96 -2.23
C VAL A 725 8.40 1.84 -0.97
N PRO A 726 8.00 2.44 0.17
CA PRO A 726 8.74 2.39 1.42
C PRO A 726 8.61 1.00 2.07
N VAL A 727 9.22 -0.02 1.49
CA VAL A 727 9.22 -1.40 1.99
C VAL A 727 10.65 -1.92 2.11
N GLY A 728 10.98 -2.40 3.30
CA GLY A 728 12.25 -2.99 3.68
C GLY A 728 12.24 -4.52 3.62
N PHE A 729 13.27 -5.14 4.22
CA PHE A 729 13.43 -6.58 4.25
C PHE A 729 12.23 -7.27 4.96
N ARG A 730 11.70 -8.35 4.38
CA ARG A 730 10.50 -9.09 4.84
C ARG A 730 9.16 -8.32 4.83
N GLY A 731 9.03 -7.28 4.01
CA GLY A 731 7.74 -6.58 3.86
C GLY A 731 7.42 -5.57 4.98
N ALA A 732 8.41 -5.24 5.82
CA ALA A 732 8.25 -4.19 6.81
C ALA A 732 8.24 -2.81 6.12
N VAL A 733 7.33 -1.92 6.52
CA VAL A 733 7.28 -0.56 5.97
C VAL A 733 8.45 0.26 6.51
N THR A 734 9.26 0.83 5.62
CA THR A 734 10.38 1.70 5.99
C THR A 734 9.88 3.09 6.34
N VAL A 735 10.46 3.68 7.38
CA VAL A 735 10.17 5.05 7.81
C VAL A 735 11.31 5.98 7.40
N GLU A 736 11.07 7.29 7.40
CA GLU A 736 12.14 8.27 7.16
C GLU A 736 13.15 8.27 8.32
N ASP A 737 14.44 8.19 7.99
CA ASP A 737 15.52 8.05 8.97
C ASP A 737 16.07 9.40 9.48
N GLU A 738 15.83 10.50 8.75
CA GLU A 738 16.41 11.83 9.01
C GLU A 738 15.39 12.97 8.82
N GLY A 739 15.64 14.13 9.44
CA GLY A 739 14.81 15.34 9.32
C GLY A 739 13.62 15.42 10.29
N GLU A 740 12.76 16.43 10.12
CA GLU A 740 11.58 16.70 10.97
C GLU A 740 10.52 15.57 10.92
N ASN A 741 10.56 14.74 9.88
CA ASN A 741 9.62 13.66 9.63
C ASN A 741 10.15 12.28 10.05
N ARG A 742 11.25 12.23 10.82
CA ARG A 742 11.89 10.99 11.26
C ARG A 742 10.91 10.05 11.96
N GLY A 743 10.94 8.77 11.60
CA GLY A 743 10.06 7.74 12.15
C GLY A 743 8.64 7.72 11.57
N THR A 744 8.36 8.51 10.52
CA THR A 744 7.07 8.53 9.82
C THR A 744 7.14 7.90 8.44
N VAL A 745 5.99 7.43 7.94
CA VAL A 745 5.77 7.03 6.55
C VAL A 745 4.65 7.88 5.93
N ASP A 746 4.86 8.35 4.70
CA ASP A 746 3.83 9.04 3.94
C ASP A 746 2.93 8.04 3.20
N ILE A 747 1.73 7.83 3.73
CA ILE A 747 0.76 6.86 3.19
C ILE A 747 0.25 7.28 1.81
N LYS A 748 0.30 8.58 1.46
CA LYS A 748 -0.12 9.08 0.14
C LYS A 748 0.71 8.45 -0.98
N GLN A 749 1.98 8.12 -0.72
CA GLN A 749 2.85 7.48 -1.71
C GLN A 749 2.41 6.05 -2.04
N LEU A 750 1.98 5.27 -1.04
CA LEU A 750 1.45 3.92 -1.24
C LEU A 750 0.12 3.95 -2.00
N VAL A 751 -0.79 4.86 -1.61
CA VAL A 751 -2.07 5.06 -2.32
C VAL A 751 -1.80 5.42 -3.78
N ARG A 752 -0.84 6.33 -4.04
CA ARG A 752 -0.48 6.75 -5.39
C ARG A 752 -0.12 5.57 -6.30
N VAL A 753 0.70 4.62 -5.82
CA VAL A 753 1.11 3.45 -6.60
C VAL A 753 -0.09 2.63 -7.06
N ILE A 754 -1.03 2.35 -6.15
CA ILE A 754 -2.25 1.60 -6.49
C ILE A 754 -3.12 2.38 -7.48
N THR A 755 -3.27 3.69 -7.27
CA THR A 755 -4.07 4.55 -8.17
C THR A 755 -3.46 4.66 -9.57
N ASP A 756 -2.14 4.79 -9.67
CA ASP A 756 -1.42 4.91 -10.94
C ASP A 756 -1.49 3.56 -11.69
N PHE A 757 -1.29 2.44 -10.99
CA PHE A 757 -1.50 1.09 -11.55
C PHE A 757 -2.91 0.93 -12.13
N ALA A 758 -3.94 1.20 -11.32
CA ALA A 758 -5.33 1.06 -11.75
C ALA A 758 -5.66 1.98 -12.93
N ARG A 759 -5.15 3.22 -12.94
CA ARG A 759 -5.34 4.18 -14.05
C ARG A 759 -4.68 3.68 -15.34
N ILE A 760 -3.42 3.25 -15.28
CA ILE A 760 -2.67 2.78 -16.46
C ILE A 760 -3.36 1.58 -17.10
N TYR A 761 -3.75 0.60 -16.28
CA TYR A 761 -4.44 -0.58 -16.76
C TYR A 761 -5.84 -0.27 -17.28
N ALA A 762 -6.60 0.63 -16.62
CA ALA A 762 -7.90 1.07 -17.08
C ALA A 762 -7.83 1.77 -18.44
N LEU A 763 -6.88 2.70 -18.62
CA LEU A 763 -6.66 3.39 -19.90
C LEU A 763 -6.28 2.41 -21.02
N ARG A 764 -5.49 1.37 -20.71
CA ARG A 764 -5.12 0.34 -21.67
C ARG A 764 -6.29 -0.59 -22.01
N GLY A 765 -7.12 -0.92 -21.03
CA GLY A 765 -8.26 -1.83 -21.14
C GLY A 765 -9.57 -1.16 -21.60
N ASP A 766 -9.51 0.10 -22.02
CA ASP A 766 -10.68 0.89 -22.44
C ASP A 766 -11.78 1.00 -21.36
N VAL A 767 -11.37 1.05 -20.10
CA VAL A 767 -12.27 1.17 -18.94
C VAL A 767 -12.55 2.64 -18.66
N THR A 768 -13.84 3.01 -18.65
CA THR A 768 -14.30 4.40 -18.43
C THR A 768 -14.47 4.78 -16.96
N ALA A 769 -14.42 3.80 -16.05
CA ALA A 769 -14.51 4.05 -14.61
C ALA A 769 -13.42 5.01 -14.13
N VAL A 770 -13.81 5.97 -13.29
CA VAL A 770 -12.90 6.99 -12.73
C VAL A 770 -12.40 6.62 -11.32
N PRO A 771 -13.26 6.20 -10.37
CA PRO A 771 -12.80 5.74 -9.05
C PRO A 771 -11.91 4.49 -9.15
N THR A 772 -10.89 4.42 -8.29
CA THR A 772 -9.85 3.38 -8.30
C THR A 772 -10.41 1.98 -8.06
N VAL A 773 -11.26 1.81 -7.05
CA VAL A 773 -11.89 0.50 -6.74
C VAL A 773 -12.79 0.05 -7.90
N ASN A 774 -13.52 0.97 -8.52
CA ASN A 774 -14.36 0.68 -9.69
C ASN A 774 -13.51 0.29 -10.92
N ARG A 775 -12.33 0.90 -11.09
CA ARG A 775 -11.37 0.48 -12.13
C ARG A 775 -10.89 -0.94 -11.90
N LEU A 776 -10.51 -1.28 -10.65
CA LEU A 776 -10.07 -2.63 -10.30
C LEU A 776 -11.16 -3.67 -10.55
N ALA A 777 -12.41 -3.37 -10.19
CA ALA A 777 -13.56 -4.22 -10.48
C ALA A 777 -13.77 -4.42 -11.99
N ALA A 778 -13.80 -3.34 -12.77
CA ALA A 778 -13.96 -3.41 -14.23
C ALA A 778 -12.79 -4.14 -14.93
N LEU A 779 -11.57 -4.02 -14.41
CA LEU A 779 -10.41 -4.76 -14.92
C LEU A 779 -10.51 -6.26 -14.63
N ALA A 780 -11.09 -6.66 -13.49
CA ALA A 780 -11.38 -8.06 -13.20
C ALA A 780 -12.48 -8.62 -14.10
N GLU A 781 -13.56 -7.87 -14.33
CA GLU A 781 -14.62 -8.23 -15.29
C GLU A 781 -14.07 -8.39 -16.71
N ALA A 782 -13.08 -7.58 -17.09
CA ALA A 782 -12.37 -7.67 -18.36
C ALA A 782 -11.29 -8.77 -18.40
N ASN A 783 -11.16 -9.61 -17.36
CA ASN A 783 -10.14 -10.66 -17.21
C ASN A 783 -8.69 -10.15 -17.31
N VAL A 784 -8.46 -8.88 -16.97
CA VAL A 784 -7.11 -8.28 -16.92
C VAL A 784 -6.47 -8.53 -15.55
N LEU A 785 -7.29 -8.64 -14.50
CA LEU A 785 -6.92 -9.05 -13.15
C LEU A 785 -7.71 -10.30 -12.76
N ASP A 786 -7.11 -11.18 -11.96
CA ASP A 786 -7.87 -12.24 -11.31
C ASP A 786 -8.62 -11.71 -10.06
N LEU A 787 -9.53 -12.53 -9.52
CA LEU A 787 -10.36 -12.13 -8.38
C LEU A 787 -9.53 -11.84 -7.12
N ALA A 788 -8.46 -12.62 -6.88
CA ALA A 788 -7.60 -12.46 -5.72
C ALA A 788 -6.78 -11.16 -5.81
N GLU A 789 -6.27 -10.82 -7.00
CA GLU A 789 -5.58 -9.57 -7.29
C GLU A 789 -6.52 -8.37 -7.10
N LYS A 790 -7.75 -8.45 -7.63
CA LYS A 790 -8.76 -7.40 -7.44
C LYS A 790 -9.06 -7.17 -5.96
N GLU A 791 -9.24 -8.25 -5.18
CA GLU A 791 -9.53 -8.17 -3.75
C GLU A 791 -8.35 -7.58 -2.98
N SER A 792 -7.14 -8.10 -3.23
CA SER A 792 -5.88 -7.62 -2.64
C SER A 792 -5.70 -6.11 -2.86
N PHE A 793 -5.80 -5.63 -4.10
CA PHE A 793 -5.60 -4.20 -4.41
C PHE A 793 -6.71 -3.31 -3.85
N SER A 794 -7.96 -3.78 -3.85
CA SER A 794 -9.10 -3.01 -3.30
C SER A 794 -8.96 -2.86 -1.79
N GLN A 795 -8.68 -3.96 -1.09
CA GLN A 795 -8.51 -3.97 0.37
C GLN A 795 -7.28 -3.14 0.80
N ALA A 796 -6.19 -3.19 0.03
CA ALA A 796 -5.02 -2.35 0.24
C ALA A 796 -5.36 -0.86 0.13
N PHE A 797 -6.08 -0.46 -0.93
CA PHE A 797 -6.50 0.92 -1.13
C PHE A 797 -7.41 1.42 0.01
N GLU A 798 -8.39 0.63 0.42
CA GLU A 798 -9.31 0.95 1.52
C GLU A 798 -8.57 1.07 2.86
N SER A 799 -7.67 0.13 3.15
CA SER A 799 -6.88 0.14 4.39
C SER A 799 -5.99 1.38 4.49
N LEU A 800 -5.29 1.73 3.42
CA LEU A 800 -4.46 2.94 3.38
C LEU A 800 -5.31 4.21 3.51
N THR A 801 -6.48 4.24 2.88
CA THR A 801 -7.42 5.37 2.97
C THR A 801 -7.96 5.52 4.39
N ARG A 802 -8.33 4.41 5.05
CA ARG A 802 -8.75 4.39 6.45
C ARG A 802 -7.67 4.96 7.38
N LEU A 803 -6.42 4.53 7.21
CA LEU A 803 -5.29 5.02 8.01
C LEU A 803 -5.09 6.54 7.82
N ARG A 804 -5.17 7.04 6.58
CA ARG A 804 -5.10 8.48 6.27
C ARG A 804 -6.23 9.27 6.92
N LEU A 805 -7.47 8.79 6.78
CA LEU A 805 -8.64 9.46 7.35
C LEU A 805 -8.57 9.52 8.88
N ARG A 806 -8.19 8.43 9.56
CA ARG A 806 -8.00 8.42 11.01
C ARG A 806 -6.94 9.41 11.47
N ARG A 807 -5.79 9.47 10.77
CA ARG A 807 -4.73 10.44 11.06
C ARG A 807 -5.23 11.88 10.91
N GLN A 808 -5.98 12.18 9.87
CA GLN A 808 -6.47 13.54 9.62
C GLN A 808 -7.62 13.91 10.56
N ALA A 809 -8.50 12.96 10.87
CA ALA A 809 -9.56 13.12 11.86
C ALA A 809 -9.00 13.43 13.26
N SER A 810 -7.90 12.79 13.67
CA SER A 810 -7.28 13.08 14.98
C SER A 810 -6.67 14.49 15.05
N LEU A 811 -6.27 15.06 13.91
CA LEU A 811 -5.81 16.44 13.81
C LEU A 811 -6.96 17.47 13.76
N ALA A 812 -8.19 17.03 13.47
CA ALA A 812 -9.33 17.93 13.36
C ALA A 812 -9.65 18.60 14.71
N GLY A 813 -9.60 19.94 14.72
CA GLY A 813 -9.79 20.77 15.92
C GLY A 813 -8.52 21.10 16.69
N THR A 814 -7.34 20.60 16.28
CA THR A 814 -6.06 20.89 16.95
C THR A 814 -5.35 22.15 16.42
N GLY A 815 -5.86 22.75 15.34
CA GLY A 815 -5.24 23.90 14.66
C GLY A 815 -4.00 23.55 13.82
N ARG A 816 -3.53 22.29 13.84
CA ARG A 816 -2.42 21.82 13.00
C ARG A 816 -2.90 21.53 11.57
N PRO A 817 -2.04 21.74 10.55
CA PRO A 817 -2.38 21.37 9.17
C PRO A 817 -2.54 19.85 9.04
N PHE A 818 -3.47 19.43 8.17
CA PHE A 818 -3.65 18.01 7.88
C PHE A 818 -2.46 17.46 7.09
N ASP A 819 -1.99 16.27 7.48
CA ASP A 819 -0.90 15.55 6.82
C ASP A 819 -1.32 14.13 6.37
N ASN A 820 -0.43 13.43 5.69
CA ASN A 820 -0.59 12.02 5.33
C ASN A 820 0.46 11.13 6.00
N ARG A 821 1.13 11.66 7.04
CA ARG A 821 2.29 11.02 7.67
C ARG A 821 1.86 10.30 8.95
N ILE A 822 2.19 9.02 9.03
CA ILE A 822 1.83 8.16 10.15
C ILE A 822 3.10 7.54 10.73
N LYS A 823 3.14 7.38 12.04
CA LYS A 823 4.17 6.61 12.74
C LYS A 823 3.69 5.16 12.89
N PRO A 824 4.31 4.18 12.24
CA PRO A 824 3.88 2.78 12.33
C PRO A 824 3.84 2.25 13.77
N ASP A 825 4.76 2.68 14.62
CA ASP A 825 4.86 2.22 16.02
C ASP A 825 3.71 2.71 16.92
N GLU A 826 3.02 3.78 16.53
CA GLU A 826 1.85 4.30 17.26
C GLU A 826 0.53 3.65 16.81
N LEU A 827 0.57 2.78 15.79
CA LEU A 827 -0.61 2.05 15.30
C LEU A 827 -0.94 0.81 16.14
N SER A 828 -2.21 0.41 16.12
CA SER A 828 -2.64 -0.88 16.68
C SER A 828 -2.00 -2.05 15.92
N GLN A 829 -1.88 -3.23 16.54
CA GLN A 829 -1.32 -4.41 15.86
C GLN A 829 -2.09 -4.77 14.57
N ALA A 830 -3.42 -4.63 14.58
CA ALA A 830 -4.26 -4.84 13.41
C ALA A 830 -3.97 -3.81 12.30
N ASP A 831 -3.80 -2.53 12.65
CA ASP A 831 -3.48 -1.49 11.67
C ASP A 831 -2.04 -1.62 11.14
N GLN A 832 -1.08 -2.09 11.95
CA GLN A 832 0.26 -2.42 11.49
C GLN A 832 0.26 -3.59 10.49
N LEU A 833 -0.54 -4.63 10.74
CA LEU A 833 -0.71 -5.74 9.81
C LEU A 833 -1.34 -5.26 8.49
N ALA A 834 -2.44 -4.51 8.56
CA ALA A 834 -3.11 -3.96 7.38
C ALA A 834 -2.17 -3.04 6.56
N LEU A 835 -1.33 -2.25 7.23
CA LEU A 835 -0.33 -1.42 6.56
C LEU A 835 0.73 -2.27 5.84
N ARG A 836 1.19 -3.38 6.44
CA ARG A 836 2.16 -4.29 5.80
C ARG A 836 1.55 -5.01 4.60
N GLU A 837 0.32 -5.51 4.72
CA GLU A 837 -0.41 -6.15 3.62
C GLU A 837 -0.63 -5.17 2.46
N ALA A 838 -1.07 -3.93 2.76
CA ALA A 838 -1.24 -2.92 1.74
C ALA A 838 0.07 -2.51 1.05
N ALA A 839 1.17 -2.46 1.81
CA ALA A 839 2.50 -2.25 1.25
C ALA A 839 2.93 -3.41 0.32
N ALA A 840 2.65 -4.67 0.69
CA ALA A 840 2.91 -5.82 -0.16
C ALA A 840 2.11 -5.77 -1.47
N ALA A 841 0.82 -5.41 -1.40
CA ALA A 841 -0.02 -5.19 -2.58
C ALA A 841 0.51 -4.05 -3.47
N ALA A 842 1.04 -2.96 -2.89
CA ALA A 842 1.70 -1.91 -3.67
C ALA A 842 2.97 -2.40 -4.38
N VAL A 843 3.76 -3.28 -3.76
CA VAL A 843 4.92 -3.93 -4.40
C VAL A 843 4.47 -4.83 -5.56
N GLU A 844 3.38 -5.57 -5.39
CA GLU A 844 2.80 -6.41 -6.43
C GLU A 844 2.30 -5.58 -7.62
N ALA A 845 1.62 -4.46 -7.38
CA ALA A 845 1.22 -3.50 -8.42
C ALA A 845 2.44 -2.98 -9.20
N ILE A 846 3.55 -2.66 -8.51
CA ILE A 846 4.82 -2.30 -9.16
C ILE A 846 5.37 -3.45 -10.02
N ASN A 847 5.32 -4.68 -9.53
CA ASN A 847 5.82 -5.83 -10.28
C ASN A 847 5.00 -6.06 -11.56
N LYS A 848 3.68 -5.87 -11.50
CA LYS A 848 2.81 -5.88 -12.70
C LYS A 848 3.16 -4.74 -13.67
N LEU A 849 3.41 -3.53 -13.18
CA LEU A 849 3.89 -2.43 -14.03
C LEU A 849 5.24 -2.75 -14.70
N LYS A 850 6.18 -3.39 -13.98
CA LYS A 850 7.44 -3.86 -14.57
C LYS A 850 7.21 -4.92 -15.64
N TYR A 851 6.27 -5.85 -15.42
CA TYR A 851 5.89 -6.83 -16.43
C TYR A 851 5.27 -6.16 -17.65
N LEU A 852 4.40 -5.17 -17.46
CA LEU A 852 3.82 -4.37 -18.54
C LEU A 852 4.91 -3.67 -19.37
N VAL A 853 5.90 -3.05 -18.72
CA VAL A 853 7.06 -2.44 -19.40
C VAL A 853 7.78 -3.46 -20.26
N LYS A 854 8.09 -4.65 -19.72
CA LYS A 854 8.73 -5.73 -20.50
C LYS A 854 7.88 -6.17 -21.68
N PHE A 855 6.57 -6.35 -21.46
CA PHE A 855 5.63 -6.76 -22.50
C PHE A 855 5.49 -5.72 -23.63
N LEU A 856 5.60 -4.43 -23.32
CA LEU A 856 5.47 -3.35 -24.33
C LEU A 856 6.77 -3.12 -25.12
N ILE A 857 7.92 -3.55 -24.60
CA ILE A 857 9.22 -3.51 -25.28
C ILE A 857 9.35 -4.64 -26.30
N VAL A 858 8.74 -5.81 -26.01
CA VAL A 858 8.63 -6.96 -26.93
C VAL A 858 7.53 -6.69 -27.97
#